data_AF-A0A2L2T616-F1
#
_entry.id   AF-A0A2L2T616-F1
#
_cell.length_a   1.000
_cell.length_b   1.000
_cell.length_c   1.000
_cell.angle_alpha   90.00
_cell.angle_beta   90.00
_cell.angle_gamma   90.00
#
_symmetry.space_group_name_H-M   'P 1'
#
loop_
_entity.id
_entity.type
_entity.pdbx_description
1 polymer ?
#
loop_
_entity_poly.entity_id
_entity_poly.type
_entity_poly.pdbx_seq_one_letter_code
_entity_poly.pdbx_strand_id
1 'polypeptide(L)'
;MNFLSAHKERIVVLGSGWAGYALAKKISPSAASRVLISPRSHFVFTPLIASTAVGTLEFRAAVEPCRKLDLTEFHQAWASDIDFANKSITVEANQRDGVTARSGKDLKGPEFQIPYDKLVIAVGCYSQTFGVEGVKEHACFVRDATDARTVRLKVLQKFEQASLPSTNTPQRKQLLHFAVVGGGPTGIEFAAELHDLIHEDLSKLYPELMPHVSITIYDIAPKVLPMFDQNLAAYATNIFKREGIHIKTEHHLQGIRRQGDVLLMSIKEEPEEVAAGVVVWSTGLMQNPLVGRTVGREVEGLGKIAKNEKTGGFAVDSHLRVQVESKDSNGKEITKPLPDVYAIGDCANIEGQALPATAQVASQQATYLGKRFNSGISSQGPPTAPFHFRNWGTMAYLGGWRAIHQNGPDELKGRAAWILWRTAYLTKIPHNIMTSTTKPTVNYSLYLVTDSTPEILGHRNLEQVVEESLRGGVTILQYRDKHSERSVAVDTAKKLHSIARRYNVPLLINDRVDVAVEVGCEGVHIGQDDMAYEEARKLLGPGKIIGVTASSKEEALKACEAGANYLGIGTVYSTQTKKDTKSIIGPSGVRDILSALHSAGYGSIPTVCIGGINATNTAPVLASAGSPSKALDGVAVVSALIAAPDPAASARDLLSKVVIAKIPEVIRAVADKTPLSHNMTNLVVQNFAANVALCVGASPIMANYAEEAADLAKLGGALVVNMGTVTPDGLKNYLQAIKAYNEADRPIVLDPVGAGATVVRRNAVKTLLEAGHFTIIKGNEGEIQTIAGATITQRGVDSTSSLSFAQKASLVRSVALHRRNVVILTGAIDLISDGTRTLAISNGHPYLGEVTGTGCTLGTTVSAMVAAYGADPLLAAVAGTVMFGLAAELASKRPEVRGPGTFVPAFLDELYAIRKSTANSDLMWLSMAQVKAVEVNVDDTATK
;
A
#
# COMPACT_ATOMS: atom_id res chain seq x y z
N MET A 1 36.99 21.88 5.60
CA MET A 1 37.61 20.61 6.02
C MET A 1 37.45 19.61 4.90
N ASN A 2 38.55 19.15 4.31
CA ASN A 2 38.56 18.10 3.28
C ASN A 2 38.21 16.75 3.91
N PHE A 3 36.99 16.26 3.68
CA PHE A 3 36.68 14.84 3.90
C PHE A 3 37.09 14.06 2.66
N LEU A 4 38.33 13.54 2.65
CA LEU A 4 38.70 12.43 1.78
C LEU A 4 37.76 11.26 2.14
N SER A 5 36.85 10.90 1.24
CA SER A 5 35.97 9.75 1.45
C SER A 5 36.83 8.48 1.48
N ALA A 6 36.82 7.78 2.62
CA ALA A 6 37.43 6.46 2.69
C ALA A 6 36.75 5.54 1.65
N HIS A 7 37.54 4.94 0.76
CA HIS A 7 37.05 4.04 -0.27
C HIS A 7 36.40 2.82 0.41
N LYS A 8 35.07 2.71 0.33
CA LYS A 8 34.31 1.59 0.90
C LYS A 8 34.44 0.36 0.00
N GLU A 9 34.65 -0.80 0.61
CA GLU A 9 34.68 -2.10 -0.09
C GLU A 9 33.35 -2.32 -0.86
N ARG A 10 33.44 -2.70 -2.13
CA ARG A 10 32.31 -2.93 -3.03
C ARG A 10 31.87 -4.38 -2.97
N ILE A 11 30.72 -4.62 -2.32
CA ILE A 11 30.11 -5.94 -2.21
C ILE A 11 28.99 -6.05 -3.24
N VAL A 12 29.17 -6.93 -4.21
CA VAL A 12 28.18 -7.21 -5.25
C VAL A 12 27.40 -8.48 -4.91
N VAL A 13 26.08 -8.36 -4.86
CA VAL A 13 25.14 -9.46 -4.61
C VAL A 13 24.36 -9.75 -5.89
N LEU A 14 24.35 -11.01 -6.32
CA LEU A 14 23.58 -11.48 -7.47
C LEU A 14 22.28 -12.13 -7.02
N GLY A 15 21.14 -11.56 -7.42
CA GLY A 15 19.80 -12.10 -7.17
C GLY A 15 19.04 -11.42 -6.03
N SER A 16 17.75 -11.14 -6.24
CA SER A 16 16.85 -10.51 -5.26
C SER A 16 15.96 -11.49 -4.48
N GLY A 17 16.33 -12.77 -4.43
CA GLY A 17 15.57 -13.80 -3.70
C GLY A 17 15.77 -13.78 -2.18
N TRP A 18 15.30 -14.83 -1.50
CA TRP A 18 15.44 -15.01 -0.04
C TRP A 18 16.87 -14.87 0.48
N ALA A 19 17.87 -15.32 -0.29
CA ALA A 19 19.27 -15.19 0.08
C ALA A 19 19.79 -13.76 -0.20
N GLY A 20 19.73 -13.32 -1.47
CA GLY A 20 20.39 -12.08 -1.89
C GLY A 20 19.72 -10.80 -1.36
N TYR A 21 18.39 -10.70 -1.38
CA TYR A 21 17.69 -9.54 -0.81
C TYR A 21 17.90 -9.45 0.71
N ALA A 22 17.80 -10.58 1.42
CA ALA A 22 18.02 -10.61 2.86
C ALA A 22 19.46 -10.23 3.22
N LEU A 23 20.45 -10.69 2.44
CA LEU A 23 21.85 -10.32 2.65
C LEU A 23 22.08 -8.83 2.40
N ALA A 24 21.61 -8.32 1.26
CA ALA A 24 21.74 -6.90 0.92
C ALA A 24 21.12 -6.00 2.00
N LYS A 25 20.00 -6.42 2.59
CA LYS A 25 19.37 -5.75 3.74
C LYS A 25 20.20 -5.82 5.03
N LYS A 26 20.97 -6.89 5.25
CA LYS A 26 21.77 -7.10 6.47
C LYS A 26 23.14 -6.43 6.42
N ILE A 27 23.70 -6.22 5.25
CA ILE A 27 24.96 -5.47 5.09
C ILE A 27 24.71 -4.01 5.43
N SER A 28 25.51 -3.46 6.35
CA SER A 28 25.41 -2.08 6.80
C SER A 28 25.87 -1.12 5.69
N PRO A 29 25.12 -0.04 5.39
CA PRO A 29 25.57 1.02 4.47
C PRO A 29 26.86 1.72 4.94
N SER A 30 27.17 1.68 6.23
CA SER A 30 28.43 2.22 6.77
C SER A 30 29.63 1.31 6.49
N ALA A 31 29.42 0.00 6.35
CA ALA A 31 30.49 -1.00 6.23
C ALA A 31 30.97 -1.20 4.78
N ALA A 32 30.08 -1.09 3.79
CA ALA A 32 30.40 -1.40 2.39
C ALA A 32 29.54 -0.61 1.39
N SER A 33 30.04 -0.46 0.17
CA SER A 33 29.24 -0.10 -0.99
C SER A 33 28.43 -1.32 -1.44
N ARG A 34 27.11 -1.21 -1.44
CA ARG A 34 26.19 -2.34 -1.64
C ARG A 34 25.60 -2.28 -3.03
N VAL A 35 25.93 -3.28 -3.85
CA VAL A 35 25.47 -3.38 -5.23
C VAL A 35 24.63 -4.63 -5.39
N LEU A 36 23.40 -4.50 -5.87
CA LEU A 36 22.52 -5.65 -6.13
C LEU A 36 22.21 -5.72 -7.63
N ILE A 37 22.49 -6.86 -8.24
CA ILE A 37 22.19 -7.14 -9.65
C ILE A 37 21.11 -8.22 -9.67
N SER A 38 19.95 -7.90 -10.23
CA SER A 38 18.88 -8.88 -10.40
C SER A 38 17.96 -8.50 -11.55
N PRO A 39 17.48 -9.44 -12.38
CA PRO A 39 16.50 -9.12 -13.42
C PRO A 39 15.16 -8.65 -12.83
N ARG A 40 14.90 -8.98 -11.56
CA ARG A 40 13.74 -8.49 -10.81
C ARG A 40 14.08 -7.24 -10.00
N SER A 41 13.18 -6.27 -10.09
CA SER A 41 13.18 -5.06 -9.26
C SER A 41 12.66 -5.25 -7.84
N HIS A 42 12.27 -6.47 -7.46
CA HIS A 42 11.64 -6.78 -6.17
C HIS A 42 12.06 -8.15 -5.62
N PHE A 43 11.90 -8.31 -4.30
CA PHE A 43 11.89 -9.56 -3.57
C PHE A 43 10.47 -10.13 -3.57
N VAL A 44 10.37 -11.46 -3.58
CA VAL A 44 9.10 -12.20 -3.51
C VAL A 44 9.09 -13.09 -2.27
N PHE A 45 8.11 -12.88 -1.40
CA PHE A 45 7.82 -13.75 -0.28
C PHE A 45 7.07 -15.00 -0.77
N THR A 46 7.85 -15.94 -1.29
CA THR A 46 7.34 -17.14 -1.99
C THR A 46 6.27 -17.95 -1.25
N PRO A 47 6.23 -18.05 0.10
CA PRO A 47 5.18 -18.79 0.80
C PRO A 47 3.75 -18.23 0.61
N LEU A 48 3.59 -16.96 0.27
CA LEU A 48 2.27 -16.34 0.07
C LEU A 48 1.85 -16.29 -1.41
N ILE A 49 2.69 -16.78 -2.32
CA ILE A 49 2.41 -16.67 -3.75
C ILE A 49 1.17 -17.47 -4.16
N ALA A 50 0.92 -18.64 -3.56
CA ALA A 50 -0.31 -19.40 -3.78
C ALA A 50 -1.56 -18.57 -3.44
N SER A 51 -1.59 -17.95 -2.25
CA SER A 51 -2.68 -17.07 -1.81
C SER A 51 -2.85 -15.83 -2.71
N THR A 52 -1.77 -15.29 -3.27
CA THR A 52 -1.87 -14.18 -4.24
C THR A 52 -2.38 -14.62 -5.61
N ALA A 53 -2.10 -15.86 -6.02
CA ALA A 53 -2.53 -16.39 -7.32
C ALA A 53 -4.05 -16.57 -7.41
N VAL A 54 -4.71 -16.71 -6.26
CA VAL A 54 -6.17 -16.88 -6.20
C VAL A 54 -6.88 -15.63 -5.69
N GLY A 55 -6.16 -14.71 -5.03
CA GLY A 55 -6.68 -13.41 -4.63
C GLY A 55 -7.06 -13.27 -3.16
N THR A 56 -6.82 -14.31 -2.35
CA THR A 56 -6.91 -14.27 -0.87
C THR A 56 -6.01 -13.15 -0.30
N LEU A 57 -4.87 -12.92 -0.95
CA LEU A 57 -3.99 -11.78 -0.70
C LEU A 57 -3.73 -11.01 -2.00
N GLU A 58 -3.53 -9.70 -1.88
CA GLU A 58 -3.12 -8.87 -3.02
C GLU A 58 -1.62 -9.08 -3.31
N PHE A 59 -1.21 -9.00 -4.58
CA PHE A 59 0.17 -9.29 -5.01
C PHE A 59 1.22 -8.47 -4.27
N ARG A 60 0.94 -7.19 -3.95
CA ARG A 60 1.82 -6.29 -3.18
C ARG A 60 2.07 -6.79 -1.77
N ALA A 61 1.19 -7.60 -1.20
CA ALA A 61 1.41 -8.20 0.11
C ALA A 61 2.54 -9.25 0.11
N ALA A 62 2.90 -9.78 -1.06
CA ALA A 62 3.95 -10.78 -1.21
C ALA A 62 5.25 -10.23 -1.85
N VAL A 63 5.34 -8.92 -2.15
CA VAL A 63 6.53 -8.35 -2.80
C VAL A 63 7.12 -7.14 -2.07
N GLU A 64 8.44 -6.98 -2.16
CA GLU A 64 9.16 -5.80 -1.65
C GLU A 64 10.12 -5.23 -2.70
N PRO A 65 10.02 -3.93 -3.06
CA PRO A 65 10.95 -3.32 -4.00
C PRO A 65 12.40 -3.37 -3.50
N CYS A 66 13.34 -3.74 -4.38
CA CYS A 66 14.78 -3.72 -4.09
C CYS A 66 15.28 -2.30 -3.79
N ARG A 67 14.67 -1.29 -4.42
CA ARG A 67 15.04 0.13 -4.25
C ARG A 67 14.75 0.67 -2.84
N LYS A 68 13.95 -0.03 -2.02
CA LYS A 68 13.75 0.33 -0.60
C LYS A 68 14.96 0.01 0.30
N LEU A 69 15.97 -0.69 -0.21
CA LEU A 69 17.13 -1.11 0.59
C LEU A 69 18.22 -0.03 0.74
N ASP A 70 18.01 1.16 0.16
CA ASP A 70 19.00 2.26 0.10
C ASP A 70 20.37 1.78 -0.41
N LEU A 71 20.33 0.96 -1.47
CA LEU A 71 21.53 0.39 -2.09
C LEU A 71 22.38 1.49 -2.70
N THR A 72 23.70 1.29 -2.73
CA THR A 72 24.59 2.19 -3.47
C THR A 72 24.27 2.11 -4.95
N GLU A 73 24.06 0.90 -5.46
CA GLU A 73 23.60 0.65 -6.82
C GLU A 73 22.63 -0.52 -6.88
N PHE A 74 21.60 -0.39 -7.72
CA PHE A 74 20.73 -1.50 -8.10
C PHE A 74 20.62 -1.58 -9.61
N HIS A 75 21.00 -2.72 -10.16
CA HIS A 75 20.97 -3.00 -11.60
C HIS A 75 19.86 -4.01 -11.90
N GLN A 76 18.80 -3.55 -12.57
CA GLN A 76 17.75 -4.44 -13.07
C GLN A 76 18.28 -5.19 -14.31
N ALA A 77 19.02 -6.26 -14.09
CA ALA A 77 19.84 -6.88 -15.12
C ALA A 77 20.18 -8.34 -14.80
N TRP A 78 20.55 -9.08 -15.83
CA TRP A 78 21.04 -10.45 -15.74
C TRP A 78 22.56 -10.45 -15.58
N ALA A 79 23.09 -11.24 -14.65
CA ALA A 79 24.51 -11.59 -14.68
C ALA A 79 24.71 -12.69 -15.73
N SER A 80 25.42 -12.37 -16.82
CA SER A 80 25.60 -13.28 -17.96
C SER A 80 26.85 -14.16 -17.81
N ASP A 81 27.94 -13.57 -17.29
CA ASP A 81 29.20 -14.25 -16.97
C ASP A 81 29.91 -13.60 -15.78
N ILE A 82 30.83 -14.35 -15.14
CA ILE A 82 31.65 -13.87 -14.02
C ILE A 82 33.13 -14.13 -14.36
N ASP A 83 33.93 -13.07 -14.35
CA ASP A 83 35.38 -13.13 -14.44
C ASP A 83 35.98 -13.11 -13.01
N PHE A 84 36.35 -14.30 -12.53
CA PHE A 84 36.96 -14.45 -11.21
C PHE A 84 38.42 -14.00 -11.16
N ALA A 85 39.14 -14.01 -12.27
CA ALA A 85 40.55 -13.60 -12.32
C ALA A 85 40.67 -12.08 -12.22
N ASN A 86 39.82 -11.34 -12.96
CA ASN A 86 39.81 -9.88 -13.00
C ASN A 86 38.82 -9.24 -12.02
N LYS A 87 38.10 -10.04 -11.22
CA LYS A 87 37.05 -9.60 -10.29
C LYS A 87 36.00 -8.68 -10.94
N SER A 88 35.44 -9.12 -12.06
CA SER A 88 34.38 -8.40 -12.79
C SER A 88 33.20 -9.30 -13.15
N ILE A 89 32.03 -8.70 -13.34
CA ILE A 89 30.80 -9.39 -13.73
C ILE A 89 30.30 -8.76 -15.03
N THR A 90 30.04 -9.60 -16.03
CA THR A 90 29.34 -9.18 -17.24
C THR A 90 27.85 -9.15 -16.95
N VAL A 91 27.23 -8.00 -17.16
CA VAL A 91 25.84 -7.72 -16.82
C VAL A 91 25.08 -7.32 -18.07
N GLU A 92 23.98 -8.02 -18.36
CA GLU A 92 23.06 -7.75 -19.47
C GLU A 92 21.82 -7.01 -18.94
N ALA A 93 21.60 -5.77 -19.38
CA ALA A 93 20.47 -4.96 -18.95
C ALA A 93 19.12 -5.65 -19.29
N ASN A 94 18.17 -5.64 -18.35
CA ASN A 94 16.89 -6.27 -18.58
C ASN A 94 15.97 -5.35 -19.41
N GLN A 95 15.49 -5.83 -20.57
CA GLN A 95 14.56 -5.08 -21.43
C GLN A 95 13.07 -5.39 -21.18
N ARG A 96 12.72 -6.33 -20.29
CA ARG A 96 11.32 -6.68 -19.96
C ARG A 96 11.12 -6.97 -18.48
N ASP A 97 9.96 -6.59 -17.94
CA ASP A 97 9.56 -6.98 -16.60
C ASP A 97 9.09 -8.46 -16.57
N GLY A 98 9.96 -9.37 -16.13
CA GLY A 98 9.61 -10.77 -15.88
C GLY A 98 10.79 -11.73 -15.69
N VAL A 99 10.63 -12.73 -14.82
CA VAL A 99 11.61 -13.84 -14.59
C VAL A 99 11.40 -15.00 -15.55
N THR A 100 10.21 -15.09 -16.14
CA THR A 100 9.91 -16.18 -17.07
C THR A 100 10.67 -15.92 -18.36
N ALA A 101 11.66 -16.77 -18.61
CA ALA A 101 12.28 -16.94 -19.92
C ALA A 101 11.21 -17.44 -20.90
N ARG A 102 10.28 -16.55 -21.31
CA ARG A 102 9.49 -16.74 -22.51
C ARG A 102 10.48 -16.53 -23.63
N SER A 103 10.85 -17.64 -24.27
CA SER A 103 11.74 -17.75 -25.42
C SER A 103 11.17 -17.04 -26.66
N GLY A 104 10.93 -15.74 -26.55
CA GLY A 104 10.98 -14.90 -27.73
C GLY A 104 12.45 -14.80 -28.12
N LYS A 105 12.79 -15.30 -29.31
CA LYS A 105 13.91 -14.71 -30.04
C LYS A 105 13.69 -13.19 -30.04
N ASP A 106 14.77 -12.43 -29.90
CA ASP A 106 14.82 -10.97 -30.13
C ASP A 106 14.52 -10.07 -28.92
N LEU A 107 15.56 -9.86 -28.09
CA LEU A 107 16.33 -8.61 -27.99
C LEU A 107 17.24 -8.70 -26.74
N LYS A 108 18.51 -9.07 -26.93
CA LYS A 108 19.51 -8.98 -25.85
C LYS A 108 19.66 -7.51 -25.43
N GLY A 109 19.74 -7.27 -24.12
CA GLY A 109 20.05 -5.94 -23.60
C GLY A 109 21.51 -5.53 -23.85
N PRO A 110 21.85 -4.24 -23.73
CA PRO A 110 23.25 -3.83 -23.71
C PRO A 110 23.99 -4.51 -22.55
N GLU A 111 25.18 -5.02 -22.84
CA GLU A 111 26.07 -5.63 -21.85
C GLU A 111 27.07 -4.60 -21.31
N PHE A 112 27.35 -4.65 -20.01
CA PHE A 112 28.33 -3.80 -19.34
C PHE A 112 29.03 -4.54 -18.21
N GLN A 113 30.20 -4.05 -17.79
CA GLN A 113 31.03 -4.69 -16.76
C GLN A 113 30.83 -4.02 -15.40
N ILE A 114 30.76 -4.84 -14.34
CA ILE A 114 30.70 -4.37 -12.95
C ILE A 114 31.83 -5.01 -12.14
N PRO A 115 32.81 -4.22 -11.65
CA PRO A 115 33.85 -4.74 -10.77
C PRO A 115 33.31 -5.03 -9.37
N TYR A 116 33.98 -5.94 -8.65
CA TYR A 116 33.66 -6.26 -7.26
C TYR A 116 34.92 -6.44 -6.41
N ASP A 117 34.84 -6.06 -5.12
CA ASP A 117 35.85 -6.46 -4.14
C ASP A 117 35.47 -7.83 -3.55
N LYS A 118 34.18 -8.00 -3.24
CA LYS A 118 33.55 -9.26 -2.84
C LYS A 118 32.30 -9.55 -3.65
N LEU A 119 32.11 -10.82 -4.00
CA LEU A 119 30.97 -11.30 -4.76
C LEU A 119 30.17 -12.30 -3.94
N VAL A 120 28.84 -12.11 -3.90
CA VAL A 120 27.92 -13.10 -3.36
C VAL A 120 26.92 -13.55 -4.42
N ILE A 121 27.01 -14.83 -4.78
CA ILE A 121 26.14 -15.48 -5.75
C ILE A 121 24.92 -16.04 -5.01
N ALA A 122 23.76 -15.41 -5.20
CA ALA A 122 22.50 -15.74 -4.54
C ALA A 122 21.33 -15.85 -5.54
N VAL A 123 21.64 -16.38 -6.74
CA VAL A 123 20.76 -16.39 -7.91
C VAL A 123 19.65 -17.44 -7.86
N GLY A 124 19.64 -18.29 -6.82
CA GLY A 124 18.63 -19.32 -6.59
C GLY A 124 18.59 -20.38 -7.69
N CYS A 125 17.40 -20.94 -7.92
CA CYS A 125 17.14 -22.04 -8.84
C CYS A 125 15.94 -21.73 -9.76
N TYR A 126 15.76 -22.54 -10.80
CA TYR A 126 14.61 -22.49 -11.71
C TYR A 126 13.69 -23.69 -11.52
N SER A 127 12.46 -23.62 -12.04
CA SER A 127 11.59 -24.79 -12.11
C SER A 127 12.11 -25.77 -13.17
N GLN A 128 12.25 -27.03 -12.79
CA GLN A 128 12.68 -28.09 -13.67
C GLN A 128 11.51 -28.52 -14.56
N THR A 129 11.71 -28.48 -15.87
CA THR A 129 10.70 -28.95 -16.83
C THR A 129 10.93 -30.39 -17.27
N PHE A 130 12.04 -31.02 -16.83
CA PHE A 130 12.44 -32.39 -17.17
C PHE A 130 12.53 -32.66 -18.69
N GLY A 131 12.65 -31.62 -19.51
CA GLY A 131 12.61 -31.75 -20.97
C GLY A 131 11.23 -32.09 -21.54
N VAL A 132 10.17 -32.07 -20.73
CA VAL A 132 8.79 -32.32 -21.17
C VAL A 132 8.36 -31.23 -22.15
N GLU A 133 7.93 -31.65 -23.34
CA GLU A 133 7.59 -30.76 -24.45
C GLU A 133 6.38 -29.88 -24.11
N GLY A 134 6.43 -28.60 -24.49
CA GLY A 134 5.32 -27.65 -24.35
C GLY A 134 5.11 -27.08 -22.94
N VAL A 135 5.84 -27.56 -21.92
CA VAL A 135 5.72 -27.05 -20.55
C VAL A 135 6.12 -25.57 -20.46
N LYS A 136 7.21 -25.16 -21.11
CA LYS A 136 7.67 -23.77 -21.06
C LYS A 136 6.74 -22.83 -21.82
N GLU A 137 6.09 -23.35 -22.86
CA GLU A 137 5.25 -22.64 -23.80
C GLU A 137 3.81 -22.47 -23.29
N HIS A 138 3.29 -23.46 -22.56
CA HIS A 138 1.86 -23.56 -22.25
C HIS A 138 1.53 -23.57 -20.76
N ALA A 139 2.36 -24.19 -19.92
CA ALA A 139 2.07 -24.29 -18.49
C ALA A 139 2.31 -22.95 -17.77
N CYS A 140 1.63 -22.76 -16.63
CA CYS A 140 1.85 -21.63 -15.75
C CYS A 140 2.75 -22.06 -14.60
N PHE A 141 3.81 -21.32 -14.35
CA PHE A 141 4.61 -21.51 -13.13
C PHE A 141 3.98 -20.73 -11.97
N VAL A 142 4.44 -20.96 -10.74
CA VAL A 142 3.99 -20.26 -9.52
C VAL A 142 5.21 -19.90 -8.68
N ARG A 143 6.06 -19.00 -9.21
CA ARG A 143 7.33 -18.61 -8.57
C ARG A 143 7.43 -17.12 -8.28
N ASP A 144 6.67 -16.33 -9.03
CA ASP A 144 6.69 -14.87 -9.00
C ASP A 144 5.28 -14.28 -8.88
N ALA A 145 5.17 -13.01 -8.47
CA ALA A 145 3.89 -12.31 -8.43
C ALA A 145 3.26 -12.17 -9.84
N THR A 146 4.10 -12.04 -10.88
CA THR A 146 3.63 -11.96 -12.27
C THR A 146 3.01 -13.29 -12.73
N ASP A 147 3.57 -14.40 -12.28
CA ASP A 147 3.06 -15.73 -12.55
C ASP A 147 1.69 -15.92 -11.89
N ALA A 148 1.59 -15.57 -10.60
CA ALA A 148 0.35 -15.62 -9.83
C ALA A 148 -0.78 -14.81 -10.51
N ARG A 149 -0.48 -13.60 -10.99
CA ARG A 149 -1.43 -12.78 -11.76
C ARG A 149 -1.87 -13.47 -13.05
N THR A 150 -0.93 -14.06 -13.77
CA THR A 150 -1.22 -14.77 -15.04
C THR A 150 -2.15 -15.96 -14.80
N VAL A 151 -1.91 -16.74 -13.74
CA VAL A 151 -2.76 -17.87 -13.36
C VAL A 151 -4.16 -17.39 -13.02
N ARG A 152 -4.29 -16.36 -12.17
CA ARG A 152 -5.60 -15.79 -11.79
C ARG A 152 -6.44 -15.38 -12.99
N LEU A 153 -5.83 -14.62 -13.90
CA LEU A 153 -6.50 -14.14 -15.11
C LEU A 153 -6.94 -15.30 -16.00
N LYS A 154 -6.09 -16.33 -16.18
CA LYS A 154 -6.46 -17.52 -16.94
C LYS A 154 -7.63 -18.26 -16.30
N VAL A 155 -7.63 -18.47 -14.98
CA VAL A 155 -8.73 -19.11 -14.27
C VAL A 155 -10.04 -18.36 -14.51
N LEU A 156 -10.07 -17.05 -14.24
CA LEU A 156 -11.28 -16.23 -14.45
C LEU A 156 -11.73 -16.24 -15.92
N GLN A 157 -10.80 -16.18 -16.87
CA GLN A 157 -11.10 -16.27 -18.29
C GLN A 157 -11.75 -17.62 -18.66
N LYS A 158 -11.36 -18.74 -18.03
CA LYS A 158 -12.00 -20.04 -18.29
C LYS A 158 -13.44 -20.08 -17.81
N PHE A 159 -13.75 -19.43 -16.68
CA PHE A 159 -15.13 -19.28 -16.22
C PHE A 159 -15.98 -18.46 -17.19
N GLU A 160 -15.45 -17.32 -17.68
CA GLU A 160 -16.13 -16.51 -18.70
C GLU A 160 -16.34 -17.26 -20.02
N GLN A 161 -15.35 -18.05 -20.47
CA GLN A 161 -15.50 -18.85 -21.68
C GLN A 161 -16.54 -19.99 -21.50
N ALA A 162 -16.58 -20.59 -20.31
CA ALA A 162 -17.52 -21.66 -19.99
C ALA A 162 -18.96 -21.18 -19.80
N SER A 163 -19.17 -19.92 -19.38
CA SER A 163 -20.50 -19.31 -19.18
C SER A 163 -21.18 -18.93 -20.50
N LEU A 164 -20.44 -18.85 -21.61
CA LEU A 164 -21.01 -18.49 -22.91
C LEU A 164 -22.10 -19.49 -23.35
N PRO A 165 -23.23 -19.01 -23.91
CA PRO A 165 -24.29 -19.88 -24.43
C PRO A 165 -23.81 -20.83 -25.54
N SER A 166 -22.76 -20.45 -26.27
CA SER A 166 -22.15 -21.25 -27.34
C SER A 166 -21.33 -22.44 -26.83
N THR A 167 -21.00 -22.49 -25.54
CA THR A 167 -20.10 -23.51 -24.99
C THR A 167 -20.90 -24.72 -24.49
N ASN A 168 -20.68 -25.88 -25.08
CA ASN A 168 -21.40 -27.11 -24.74
C ASN A 168 -20.82 -27.80 -23.48
N THR A 169 -21.56 -28.76 -22.92
CA THR A 169 -21.18 -29.43 -21.65
C THR A 169 -19.81 -30.12 -21.68
N PRO A 170 -19.43 -30.89 -22.73
CA PRO A 170 -18.07 -31.42 -22.85
C PRO A 170 -17.00 -30.33 -22.82
N GLN A 171 -17.18 -29.23 -23.56
CA GLN A 171 -16.24 -28.12 -23.59
C GLN A 171 -16.14 -27.42 -22.22
N ARG A 172 -17.26 -27.24 -21.49
CA ARG A 172 -17.25 -26.68 -20.13
C ARG A 172 -16.37 -27.51 -19.19
N LYS A 173 -16.49 -28.84 -19.22
CA LYS A 173 -15.66 -29.74 -18.40
C LYS A 173 -14.17 -29.60 -18.73
N GLN A 174 -13.83 -29.47 -20.02
CA GLN A 174 -12.43 -29.30 -20.43
C GLN A 174 -11.86 -27.93 -20.03
N LEU A 175 -12.65 -26.86 -20.19
CA LEU A 175 -12.25 -25.50 -19.79
C LEU A 175 -12.10 -25.34 -18.28
N LEU A 176 -12.94 -26.02 -17.50
CA LEU A 176 -12.99 -25.91 -16.03
C LEU A 176 -12.25 -27.05 -15.31
N HIS A 177 -11.44 -27.82 -16.05
CA HIS A 177 -10.46 -28.72 -15.45
C HIS A 177 -9.15 -27.97 -15.23
N PHE A 178 -8.72 -27.91 -13.97
CA PHE A 178 -7.48 -27.28 -13.54
C PHE A 178 -6.48 -28.35 -13.11
N ALA A 179 -5.38 -28.48 -13.85
CA ALA A 179 -4.35 -29.48 -13.59
C ALA A 179 -3.16 -28.85 -12.85
N VAL A 180 -2.79 -29.40 -11.71
CA VAL A 180 -1.63 -28.99 -10.91
C VAL A 180 -0.58 -30.10 -10.95
N VAL A 181 0.57 -29.83 -11.56
CA VAL A 181 1.66 -30.79 -11.69
C VAL A 181 2.69 -30.54 -10.60
N GLY A 182 2.90 -31.54 -9.74
CA GLY A 182 3.74 -31.50 -8.55
C GLY A 182 2.91 -31.46 -7.26
N GLY A 183 3.00 -32.51 -6.45
CA GLY A 183 2.37 -32.68 -5.14
C GLY A 183 3.27 -32.27 -3.97
N GLY A 184 4.24 -31.38 -4.22
CA GLY A 184 4.98 -30.71 -3.15
C GLY A 184 4.12 -29.62 -2.47
N PRO A 185 4.63 -28.97 -1.41
CA PRO A 185 3.91 -27.94 -0.66
C PRO A 185 3.30 -26.86 -1.55
N THR A 186 4.07 -26.32 -2.51
CA THR A 186 3.57 -25.28 -3.43
C THR A 186 2.36 -25.73 -4.25
N GLY A 187 2.39 -26.95 -4.80
CA GLY A 187 1.27 -27.45 -5.60
C GLY A 187 0.04 -27.77 -4.75
N ILE A 188 0.23 -28.35 -3.56
CA ILE A 188 -0.84 -28.60 -2.60
C ILE A 188 -1.48 -27.29 -2.12
N GLU A 189 -0.67 -26.33 -1.68
CA GLU A 189 -1.16 -25.03 -1.20
C GLU A 189 -1.90 -24.29 -2.32
N PHE A 190 -1.37 -24.31 -3.55
CA PHE A 190 -2.04 -23.72 -4.71
C PHE A 190 -3.37 -24.40 -5.03
N ALA A 191 -3.44 -25.73 -5.04
CA ALA A 191 -4.67 -26.46 -5.31
C ALA A 191 -5.76 -26.18 -4.26
N ALA A 192 -5.36 -26.12 -2.98
CA ALA A 192 -6.25 -25.75 -1.88
C ALA A 192 -6.77 -24.31 -2.02
N GLU A 193 -5.88 -23.35 -2.27
CA GLU A 193 -6.25 -21.94 -2.47
C GLU A 193 -7.16 -21.77 -3.71
N LEU A 194 -6.92 -22.54 -4.77
CA LEU A 194 -7.76 -22.51 -5.98
C LEU A 194 -9.16 -23.08 -5.70
N HIS A 195 -9.22 -24.17 -4.93
CA HIS A 195 -10.48 -24.73 -4.46
C HIS A 195 -11.25 -23.70 -3.62
N ASP A 196 -10.58 -23.04 -2.66
CA ASP A 196 -11.21 -22.02 -1.81
C ASP A 196 -11.77 -20.86 -2.66
N LEU A 197 -11.01 -20.32 -3.61
CA LEU A 197 -11.51 -19.30 -4.56
C LEU A 197 -12.75 -19.78 -5.33
N ILE A 198 -12.72 -21.00 -5.87
CA ILE A 198 -13.83 -21.50 -6.66
C ILE A 198 -15.07 -21.68 -5.79
N HIS A 199 -14.93 -22.29 -4.62
CA HIS A 199 -16.07 -22.65 -3.77
C HIS A 199 -16.60 -21.48 -2.93
N GLU A 200 -15.76 -20.56 -2.50
CA GLU A 200 -16.18 -19.41 -1.68
C GLU A 200 -16.63 -18.23 -2.54
N ASP A 201 -16.04 -18.00 -3.72
CA ASP A 201 -16.32 -16.83 -4.55
C ASP A 201 -16.99 -17.20 -5.87
N LEU A 202 -16.36 -18.01 -6.72
CA LEU A 202 -16.85 -18.25 -8.08
C LEU A 202 -18.15 -19.07 -8.11
N SER A 203 -18.42 -19.87 -7.08
CA SER A 203 -19.68 -20.62 -6.92
C SER A 203 -20.90 -19.70 -6.79
N LYS A 204 -20.71 -18.50 -6.22
CA LYS A 204 -21.76 -17.48 -6.09
C LYS A 204 -22.01 -16.77 -7.43
N LEU A 205 -20.98 -16.64 -8.26
CA LEU A 205 -21.02 -15.92 -9.53
C LEU A 205 -21.46 -16.82 -10.70
N TYR A 206 -21.06 -18.10 -10.69
CA TYR A 206 -21.34 -19.08 -11.76
C TYR A 206 -21.88 -20.40 -11.19
N PRO A 207 -23.01 -20.39 -10.45
CA PRO A 207 -23.53 -21.58 -9.77
C PRO A 207 -23.80 -22.75 -10.73
N GLU A 208 -24.22 -22.47 -11.96
CA GLU A 208 -24.49 -23.45 -13.01
C GLU A 208 -23.25 -24.15 -13.56
N LEU A 209 -22.06 -23.55 -13.39
CA LEU A 209 -20.80 -24.11 -13.87
C LEU A 209 -20.14 -25.03 -12.85
N MET A 210 -20.51 -24.95 -11.57
CA MET A 210 -19.90 -25.72 -10.48
C MET A 210 -19.89 -27.25 -10.72
N PRO A 211 -20.94 -27.88 -11.28
CA PRO A 211 -20.91 -29.32 -11.58
C PRO A 211 -19.89 -29.73 -12.67
N HIS A 212 -19.27 -28.77 -13.34
CA HIS A 212 -18.30 -29.00 -14.41
C HIS A 212 -16.85 -28.72 -14.00
N VAL A 213 -16.63 -28.16 -12.81
CA VAL A 213 -15.30 -27.86 -12.29
C VAL A 213 -14.61 -29.13 -11.81
N SER A 214 -13.32 -29.27 -12.11
CA SER A 214 -12.47 -30.28 -11.49
C SER A 214 -11.05 -29.77 -11.25
N ILE A 215 -10.45 -30.17 -10.13
CA ILE A 215 -9.04 -29.90 -9.81
C ILE A 215 -8.33 -31.23 -9.66
N THR A 216 -7.26 -31.44 -10.43
CA THR A 216 -6.46 -32.67 -10.36
C THR A 216 -4.99 -32.35 -10.14
N ILE A 217 -4.41 -32.98 -9.11
CA ILE A 217 -2.99 -32.91 -8.78
C ILE A 217 -2.31 -34.15 -9.35
N TYR A 218 -1.31 -33.96 -10.20
CA TYR A 218 -0.49 -35.02 -10.77
C TYR A 218 0.91 -34.98 -10.15
N ASP A 219 1.38 -36.11 -9.63
CA ASP A 219 2.76 -36.27 -9.16
C ASP A 219 3.34 -37.57 -9.69
N ILE A 220 4.65 -37.56 -10.00
CA ILE A 220 5.41 -38.74 -10.38
C ILE A 220 5.75 -39.61 -9.17
N ALA A 221 5.84 -39.01 -7.98
CA ALA A 221 6.14 -39.72 -6.75
C ALA A 221 4.94 -40.57 -6.29
N PRO A 222 5.19 -41.68 -5.57
CA PRO A 222 4.13 -42.51 -4.99
C PRO A 222 3.35 -41.83 -3.86
N LYS A 223 3.85 -40.69 -3.36
CA LYS A 223 3.17 -39.90 -2.32
C LYS A 223 3.37 -38.39 -2.55
N VAL A 224 2.35 -37.62 -2.20
CA VAL A 224 2.41 -36.15 -2.09
C VAL A 224 3.03 -35.73 -0.75
N LEU A 225 3.49 -34.48 -0.66
CA LEU A 225 4.11 -33.91 0.54
C LEU A 225 5.20 -34.81 1.15
N PRO A 226 6.20 -35.27 0.36
CA PRO A 226 7.10 -36.34 0.78
C PRO A 226 7.99 -35.96 1.98
N MET A 227 8.12 -34.66 2.29
CA MET A 227 8.85 -34.12 3.43
C MET A 227 8.10 -34.23 4.77
N PHE A 228 6.81 -34.54 4.74
CA PHE A 228 6.03 -34.81 5.94
C PHE A 228 5.99 -36.32 6.23
N ASP A 229 5.74 -36.67 7.48
CA ASP A 229 5.44 -38.05 7.86
C ASP A 229 4.17 -38.57 7.15
N GLN A 230 3.99 -39.89 7.21
CA GLN A 230 2.89 -40.56 6.52
C GLN A 230 1.52 -40.18 7.07
N ASN A 231 1.41 -39.84 8.37
CA ASN A 231 0.14 -39.49 8.99
C ASN A 231 -0.35 -38.12 8.53
N LEU A 232 0.54 -37.12 8.50
CA LEU A 232 0.25 -35.77 8.03
C LEU A 232 -0.04 -35.74 6.52
N ALA A 233 0.73 -36.49 5.73
CA ALA A 233 0.46 -36.63 4.29
C ALA A 233 -0.90 -37.29 4.05
N ALA A 234 -1.24 -38.37 4.78
CA ALA A 234 -2.54 -39.02 4.68
C ALA A 234 -3.69 -38.10 5.13
N TYR A 235 -3.48 -37.27 6.15
CA TYR A 235 -4.44 -36.25 6.57
C TYR A 235 -4.76 -35.26 5.46
N ALA A 236 -3.73 -34.73 4.77
CA ALA A 236 -3.90 -33.83 3.63
C ALA A 236 -4.68 -34.50 2.49
N THR A 237 -4.28 -35.70 2.09
CA THR A 237 -4.95 -36.47 1.02
C THR A 237 -6.43 -36.73 1.34
N ASN A 238 -6.76 -37.02 2.60
CA ASN A 238 -8.14 -37.25 3.03
C ASN A 238 -9.00 -35.99 2.99
N ILE A 239 -8.43 -34.81 3.27
CA ILE A 239 -9.12 -33.53 3.12
C ILE A 239 -9.45 -33.28 1.64
N PHE A 240 -8.45 -33.39 0.78
CA PHE A 240 -8.60 -33.11 -0.66
C PHE A 240 -9.63 -34.04 -1.30
N LYS A 241 -9.62 -35.32 -0.91
CA LYS A 241 -10.64 -36.30 -1.33
C LYS A 241 -12.07 -35.88 -0.94
N ARG A 242 -12.26 -35.28 0.24
CA ARG A 242 -13.58 -34.78 0.71
C ARG A 242 -14.00 -33.50 -0.01
N GLU A 243 -13.03 -32.69 -0.40
CA GLU A 243 -13.21 -31.41 -1.11
C GLU A 243 -13.31 -31.59 -2.64
N GLY A 244 -13.25 -32.83 -3.14
CA GLY A 244 -13.38 -33.11 -4.58
C GLY A 244 -12.11 -32.79 -5.39
N ILE A 245 -10.98 -32.57 -4.72
CA ILE A 245 -9.67 -32.43 -5.36
C ILE A 245 -9.08 -33.82 -5.58
N HIS A 246 -8.81 -34.18 -6.83
CA HIS A 246 -8.25 -35.47 -7.20
C HIS A 246 -6.73 -35.46 -7.09
N ILE A 247 -6.15 -36.51 -6.52
CA ILE A 247 -4.69 -36.69 -6.45
C ILE A 247 -4.33 -37.96 -7.22
N LYS A 248 -3.48 -37.81 -8.23
CA LYS A 248 -2.98 -38.86 -9.12
C LYS A 248 -1.45 -38.95 -8.98
N THR A 249 -1.01 -39.83 -8.08
CA THR A 249 0.41 -40.18 -7.88
C THR A 249 0.89 -41.16 -8.94
N GLU A 250 2.21 -41.26 -9.14
CA GLU A 250 2.82 -42.13 -10.16
C GLU A 250 2.37 -41.82 -11.61
N HIS A 251 1.99 -40.56 -11.88
CA HIS A 251 1.58 -40.12 -13.22
C HIS A 251 2.67 -39.27 -13.88
N HIS A 252 3.10 -39.69 -15.07
CA HIS A 252 4.24 -39.15 -15.80
C HIS A 252 3.76 -38.32 -16.99
N LEU A 253 3.77 -36.99 -16.85
CA LEU A 253 3.52 -36.08 -17.96
C LEU A 253 4.66 -36.15 -18.99
N GLN A 254 4.31 -36.36 -20.26
CA GLN A 254 5.24 -36.48 -21.38
C GLN A 254 5.20 -35.27 -22.33
N GLY A 255 4.08 -34.56 -22.39
CA GLY A 255 3.95 -33.34 -23.20
C GLY A 255 2.70 -32.55 -22.88
N ILE A 256 2.70 -31.27 -23.28
CA ILE A 256 1.54 -30.39 -23.26
C ILE A 256 1.44 -29.74 -24.64
N ARG A 257 0.27 -29.76 -25.26
CA ARG A 257 0.02 -29.03 -26.51
C ARG A 257 -1.26 -28.23 -26.43
N ARG A 258 -1.33 -27.12 -27.14
CA ARG A 258 -2.54 -26.29 -27.19
C ARG A 258 -3.50 -26.76 -28.29
N GLN A 259 -4.78 -26.88 -27.95
CA GLN A 259 -5.86 -27.07 -28.92
C GLN A 259 -6.98 -26.07 -28.65
N GLY A 260 -7.04 -25.01 -29.46
CA GLY A 260 -7.97 -23.90 -29.22
C GLY A 260 -7.76 -23.25 -27.85
N ASP A 261 -8.81 -23.27 -27.02
CA ASP A 261 -8.81 -22.69 -25.68
C ASP A 261 -8.41 -23.66 -24.55
N VAL A 262 -8.13 -24.93 -24.86
CA VAL A 262 -7.70 -25.92 -23.87
C VAL A 262 -6.27 -26.40 -24.12
N LEU A 263 -5.68 -26.98 -23.08
CA LEU A 263 -4.39 -27.63 -23.10
C LEU A 263 -4.60 -29.14 -23.02
N LEU A 264 -3.98 -29.88 -23.92
CA LEU A 264 -4.00 -31.34 -23.93
C LEU A 264 -2.69 -31.84 -23.33
N MET A 265 -2.80 -32.64 -22.28
CA MET A 265 -1.67 -33.23 -21.57
C MET A 265 -1.54 -34.70 -21.98
N SER A 266 -0.37 -35.08 -22.51
CA SER A 266 -0.03 -36.47 -22.76
C SER A 266 0.56 -37.05 -21.46
N ILE A 267 -0.10 -38.03 -20.87
CA ILE A 267 0.28 -38.67 -19.60
C ILE A 267 0.46 -40.16 -19.85
N LYS A 268 1.60 -40.73 -19.48
CA LYS A 268 1.95 -42.13 -19.81
C LYS A 268 0.92 -43.14 -19.32
N GLU A 269 0.33 -42.90 -18.16
CA GLU A 269 -0.62 -43.79 -17.50
C GLU A 269 -2.07 -43.59 -17.98
N GLU A 270 -2.33 -42.58 -18.82
CA GLU A 270 -3.65 -42.31 -19.37
C GLU A 270 -3.72 -42.77 -20.84
N PRO A 271 -4.78 -43.49 -21.26
CA PRO A 271 -4.89 -44.00 -22.63
C PRO A 271 -5.16 -42.89 -23.67
N GLU A 272 -5.72 -41.77 -23.24
CA GLU A 272 -6.03 -40.60 -24.06
C GLU A 272 -5.42 -39.33 -23.44
N GLU A 273 -5.25 -38.28 -24.25
CA GLU A 273 -4.78 -36.99 -23.74
C GLU A 273 -5.82 -36.36 -22.81
N VAL A 274 -5.36 -35.82 -21.68
CA VAL A 274 -6.23 -35.18 -20.70
C VAL A 274 -6.32 -33.68 -20.99
N ALA A 275 -7.53 -33.20 -21.26
CA ALA A 275 -7.77 -31.77 -21.49
C ALA A 275 -7.88 -30.98 -20.18
N ALA A 276 -7.24 -29.82 -20.10
CA ALA A 276 -7.32 -28.88 -18.99
C ALA A 276 -7.38 -27.44 -19.51
N GLY A 277 -8.15 -26.57 -18.85
CA GLY A 277 -8.19 -25.15 -19.18
C GLY A 277 -6.95 -24.39 -18.70
N VAL A 278 -6.37 -24.84 -17.57
CA VAL A 278 -5.12 -24.31 -17.02
C VAL A 278 -4.28 -25.47 -16.51
N VAL A 279 -3.00 -25.49 -16.89
CA VAL A 279 -1.99 -26.36 -16.31
C VAL A 279 -1.02 -25.53 -15.50
N VAL A 280 -0.84 -25.88 -14.23
CA VAL A 280 0.07 -25.23 -13.29
C VAL A 280 1.23 -26.17 -13.00
N TRP A 281 2.46 -25.70 -13.18
CA TRP A 281 3.68 -26.49 -13.06
C TRP A 281 4.49 -26.08 -11.82
N SER A 282 4.53 -26.96 -10.83
CA SER A 282 5.11 -26.74 -9.50
C SER A 282 6.05 -27.87 -9.05
N THR A 283 6.74 -28.49 -10.01
CA THR A 283 7.65 -29.63 -9.78
C THR A 283 9.05 -29.19 -9.33
N GLY A 284 10.02 -30.10 -9.38
CA GLY A 284 11.37 -29.95 -8.82
C GLY A 284 12.18 -28.74 -9.35
N LEU A 285 13.37 -28.57 -8.79
CA LEU A 285 14.24 -27.42 -9.04
C LEU A 285 15.37 -27.84 -10.00
N MET A 286 15.77 -26.92 -10.89
CA MET A 286 16.98 -27.04 -11.69
C MET A 286 17.94 -25.88 -11.38
N GLN A 287 19.24 -26.10 -11.58
CA GLN A 287 20.24 -25.05 -11.33
C GLN A 287 20.06 -23.86 -12.26
N ASN A 288 20.41 -22.68 -11.75
CA ASN A 288 20.40 -21.45 -12.54
C ASN A 288 21.37 -21.57 -13.75
N PRO A 289 20.99 -21.14 -14.96
CA PRO A 289 21.87 -21.21 -16.13
C PRO A 289 23.24 -20.57 -15.95
N LEU A 290 23.35 -19.51 -15.15
CA LEU A 290 24.65 -18.92 -14.79
C LEU A 290 25.48 -19.95 -14.01
N VAL A 291 24.93 -20.54 -12.95
CA VAL A 291 25.60 -21.57 -12.14
C VAL A 291 26.06 -22.73 -13.01
N GLY A 292 25.18 -23.24 -13.88
CA GLY A 292 25.49 -24.37 -14.76
C GLY A 292 26.62 -24.11 -15.75
N ARG A 293 26.82 -22.85 -16.17
CA ARG A 293 27.97 -22.45 -17.02
C ARG A 293 29.23 -22.16 -16.22
N THR A 294 29.10 -21.81 -14.93
CA THR A 294 30.23 -21.40 -14.08
C THR A 294 30.88 -22.56 -13.35
N VAL A 295 30.10 -23.49 -12.79
CA VAL A 295 30.67 -24.64 -12.06
C VAL A 295 31.42 -25.58 -13.01
N GLY A 296 32.58 -26.06 -12.59
CA GLY A 296 33.46 -26.88 -13.42
C GLY A 296 34.29 -26.12 -14.46
N ARG A 297 34.13 -24.78 -14.59
CA ARG A 297 34.98 -23.93 -15.42
C ARG A 297 36.37 -23.81 -14.79
N GLU A 298 37.41 -23.91 -15.60
CA GLU A 298 38.79 -23.64 -15.19
C GLU A 298 39.05 -22.14 -15.19
N VAL A 299 39.59 -21.65 -14.07
CA VAL A 299 39.96 -20.25 -13.89
C VAL A 299 41.47 -20.16 -13.83
N GLU A 300 42.04 -19.45 -14.80
CA GLU A 300 43.49 -19.29 -14.94
C GLU A 300 44.12 -18.79 -13.63
N GLY A 301 45.16 -19.48 -13.18
CA GLY A 301 45.88 -19.16 -11.92
C GLY A 301 45.15 -19.52 -10.62
N LEU A 302 43.87 -19.91 -10.65
CA LEU A 302 43.08 -20.19 -9.43
C LEU A 302 42.67 -21.67 -9.31
N GLY A 303 42.33 -22.32 -10.42
CA GLY A 303 41.87 -23.72 -10.47
C GLY A 303 40.46 -23.85 -11.04
N LYS A 304 39.91 -25.06 -10.98
CA LYS A 304 38.58 -25.39 -11.49
C LYS A 304 37.51 -25.12 -10.43
N ILE A 305 36.44 -24.41 -10.76
CA ILE A 305 35.33 -24.15 -9.82
C ILE A 305 34.68 -25.48 -9.40
N ALA A 306 34.71 -25.78 -8.10
CA ALA A 306 34.20 -27.05 -7.56
C ALA A 306 32.68 -27.13 -7.68
N LYS A 307 32.19 -28.29 -8.11
CA LYS A 307 30.77 -28.58 -8.30
C LYS A 307 30.29 -29.52 -7.20
N ASN A 308 29.19 -29.18 -6.53
CA ASN A 308 28.57 -30.10 -5.59
C ASN A 308 27.91 -31.26 -6.36
N GLU A 309 28.42 -32.48 -6.21
CA GLU A 309 27.95 -33.64 -6.99
C GLU A 309 26.46 -33.95 -6.82
N LYS A 310 25.92 -33.72 -5.61
CA LYS A 310 24.51 -34.05 -5.30
C LYS A 310 23.51 -33.05 -5.90
N THR A 311 23.85 -31.78 -5.91
CA THR A 311 22.91 -30.69 -6.26
C THR A 311 23.23 -30.04 -7.60
N GLY A 312 24.44 -30.24 -8.11
CA GLY A 312 24.96 -29.58 -9.31
C GLY A 312 25.26 -28.08 -9.16
N GLY A 313 25.07 -27.51 -7.96
CA GLY A 313 25.39 -26.11 -7.65
C GLY A 313 26.84 -25.90 -7.23
N PHE A 314 27.15 -24.70 -6.73
CA PHE A 314 28.48 -24.40 -6.19
C PHE A 314 28.76 -25.24 -4.94
N ALA A 315 29.93 -25.90 -4.91
CA ALA A 315 30.47 -26.44 -3.68
C ALA A 315 31.06 -25.31 -2.83
N VAL A 316 30.64 -25.22 -1.57
CA VAL A 316 31.12 -24.21 -0.62
C VAL A 316 31.66 -24.86 0.66
N ASP A 317 32.57 -24.18 1.35
CA ASP A 317 32.99 -24.59 2.69
C ASP A 317 31.96 -24.23 3.77
N SER A 318 32.28 -24.56 5.03
CA SER A 318 31.46 -24.22 6.20
C SER A 318 31.36 -22.73 6.49
N HIS A 319 32.11 -21.88 5.78
CA HIS A 319 32.01 -20.42 5.81
C HIS A 319 31.32 -19.84 4.57
N LEU A 320 30.72 -20.69 3.72
CA LEU A 320 29.96 -20.35 2.53
C LEU A 320 30.81 -19.75 1.38
N ARG A 321 32.13 -20.02 1.38
CA ARG A 321 33.05 -19.59 0.31
C ARG A 321 33.07 -20.63 -0.79
N VAL A 322 32.98 -20.18 -2.05
CA VAL A 322 33.07 -21.04 -3.23
C VAL A 322 34.42 -21.77 -3.23
N GLN A 323 34.43 -23.07 -3.51
CA GLN A 323 35.66 -23.86 -3.56
C GLN A 323 36.20 -23.97 -5.00
N VAL A 324 37.51 -24.14 -5.11
CA VAL A 324 38.21 -24.50 -6.36
C VAL A 324 39.08 -25.74 -6.16
N GLU A 325 39.03 -26.62 -7.15
CA GLU A 325 39.89 -27.80 -7.29
C GLU A 325 41.16 -27.38 -8.05
N SER A 326 42.32 -27.61 -7.45
CA SER A 326 43.62 -27.34 -8.08
C SER A 326 44.61 -28.46 -7.75
N LYS A 327 45.73 -28.53 -8.47
CA LYS A 327 46.82 -29.44 -8.13
C LYS A 327 47.86 -28.70 -7.31
N ASP A 328 48.33 -29.32 -6.23
CA ASP A 328 49.47 -28.81 -5.47
C ASP A 328 50.78 -28.98 -6.26
N SER A 329 51.89 -28.48 -5.70
CA SER A 329 53.23 -28.60 -6.30
C SER A 329 53.69 -30.04 -6.53
N ASN A 330 53.03 -31.03 -5.92
CA ASN A 330 53.32 -32.46 -6.04
C ASN A 330 52.31 -33.19 -6.97
N GLY A 331 51.43 -32.45 -7.65
CA GLY A 331 50.42 -33.00 -8.55
C GLY A 331 49.19 -33.61 -7.87
N LYS A 332 49.05 -33.46 -6.54
CA LYS A 332 47.90 -33.95 -5.77
C LYS A 332 46.74 -32.96 -5.85
N GLU A 333 45.54 -33.46 -6.07
CA GLU A 333 44.32 -32.64 -6.04
C GLU A 333 44.06 -32.09 -4.64
N ILE A 334 43.88 -30.77 -4.56
CA ILE A 334 43.55 -30.02 -3.37
C ILE A 334 42.35 -29.11 -3.63
N THR A 335 41.46 -29.02 -2.65
CA THR A 335 40.31 -28.12 -2.66
C THR A 335 40.60 -26.93 -1.75
N LYS A 336 40.47 -25.71 -2.26
CA LYS A 336 40.71 -24.48 -1.51
C LYS A 336 39.61 -23.44 -1.75
N PRO A 337 39.32 -22.55 -0.78
CA PRO A 337 38.34 -21.49 -0.98
C PRO A 337 38.84 -20.45 -2.00
N LEU A 338 37.96 -20.07 -2.92
CA LEU A 338 38.11 -18.95 -3.82
C LEU A 338 38.06 -17.64 -3.02
N PRO A 339 39.10 -16.79 -3.07
CA PRO A 339 39.11 -15.54 -2.32
C PRO A 339 37.93 -14.65 -2.70
N ASP A 340 37.28 -14.07 -1.69
CA ASP A 340 36.26 -13.03 -1.81
C ASP A 340 34.97 -13.40 -2.58
N VAL A 341 34.79 -14.69 -2.90
CA VAL A 341 33.60 -15.20 -3.59
C VAL A 341 32.82 -16.15 -2.69
N TYR A 342 31.54 -15.84 -2.52
CA TYR A 342 30.60 -16.60 -1.69
C TYR A 342 29.39 -17.04 -2.51
N ALA A 343 28.78 -18.15 -2.13
CA ALA A 343 27.52 -18.59 -2.74
C ALA A 343 26.55 -19.08 -1.66
N ILE A 344 25.29 -18.63 -1.73
CA ILE A 344 24.26 -18.89 -0.71
C ILE A 344 22.88 -19.11 -1.34
N GLY A 345 21.98 -19.77 -0.61
CA GLY A 345 20.66 -20.19 -1.08
C GLY A 345 20.74 -21.41 -2.01
N ASP A 346 19.71 -21.62 -2.82
CA ASP A 346 19.51 -22.86 -3.60
C ASP A 346 20.57 -23.14 -4.68
N CYS A 347 21.45 -22.17 -4.96
CA CYS A 347 22.55 -22.34 -5.92
C CYS A 347 23.84 -22.90 -5.30
N ALA A 348 23.87 -23.17 -3.99
CA ALA A 348 25.08 -23.60 -3.28
C ALA A 348 24.81 -24.59 -2.15
N ASN A 349 25.76 -25.52 -1.96
CA ASN A 349 25.70 -26.51 -0.88
C ASN A 349 27.07 -26.70 -0.22
N ILE A 350 27.05 -26.81 1.11
CA ILE A 350 28.25 -27.08 1.91
C ILE A 350 28.70 -28.52 1.65
N GLU A 351 29.99 -28.72 1.38
CA GLU A 351 30.54 -30.07 1.19
C GLU A 351 30.30 -30.95 2.42
N GLY A 352 29.89 -32.20 2.18
CA GLY A 352 29.54 -33.15 3.23
C GLY A 352 28.22 -32.87 3.97
N GLN A 353 27.52 -31.75 3.71
CA GLN A 353 26.23 -31.43 4.34
C GLN A 353 25.12 -31.24 3.30
N ALA A 354 24.07 -32.06 3.37
CA ALA A 354 22.88 -31.90 2.56
C ALA A 354 21.87 -30.99 3.26
N LEU A 355 21.86 -29.71 2.90
CA LEU A 355 20.83 -28.76 3.34
C LEU A 355 19.66 -28.72 2.34
N PRO A 356 18.41 -28.61 2.82
CA PRO A 356 17.24 -28.53 1.94
C PRO A 356 17.15 -27.16 1.26
N ALA A 357 16.74 -27.14 -0.01
CA ALA A 357 16.51 -25.93 -0.79
C ALA A 357 15.25 -25.18 -0.28
N THR A 358 15.44 -24.36 0.74
CA THR A 358 14.35 -23.68 1.45
C THR A 358 14.69 -22.22 1.75
N ALA A 359 13.64 -21.39 1.80
CA ALA A 359 13.73 -20.01 2.24
C ALA A 359 14.38 -19.86 3.63
N GLN A 360 14.19 -20.84 4.50
CA GLN A 360 14.76 -20.85 5.84
C GLN A 360 16.30 -20.97 5.82
N VAL A 361 16.84 -21.92 5.05
CA VAL A 361 18.29 -22.07 4.87
C VAL A 361 18.88 -20.81 4.27
N ALA A 362 18.30 -20.30 3.18
CA ALA A 362 18.73 -19.09 2.49
C ALA A 362 18.80 -17.87 3.43
N SER A 363 17.76 -17.66 4.25
CA SER A 363 17.68 -16.54 5.19
C SER A 363 18.70 -16.63 6.33
N GLN A 364 18.97 -17.85 6.82
CA GLN A 364 19.98 -18.07 7.86
C GLN A 364 21.39 -17.86 7.32
N GLN A 365 21.69 -18.36 6.11
CA GLN A 365 22.96 -18.13 5.42
C GLN A 365 23.20 -16.63 5.19
N ALA A 366 22.18 -15.91 4.70
CA ALA A 366 22.25 -14.46 4.53
C ALA A 366 22.51 -13.70 5.84
N THR A 367 21.88 -14.13 6.94
CA THR A 367 22.10 -13.52 8.26
C THR A 367 23.51 -13.77 8.79
N TYR A 368 24.02 -15.00 8.60
CA TYR A 368 25.38 -15.37 8.96
C TYR A 368 26.41 -14.54 8.20
N LEU A 369 26.27 -14.45 6.87
CA LEU A 369 27.21 -13.71 6.04
C LEU A 369 27.12 -12.19 6.24
N GLY A 370 25.92 -11.65 6.46
CA GLY A 370 25.74 -10.23 6.77
C GLY A 370 26.42 -9.81 8.07
N LYS A 371 26.37 -10.64 9.12
CA LYS A 371 27.14 -10.41 10.36
C LYS A 371 28.64 -10.39 10.09
N ARG A 372 29.13 -11.32 9.26
CA ARG A 372 30.55 -11.41 8.88
C ARG A 372 31.01 -10.15 8.16
N PHE A 373 30.28 -9.69 7.15
CA PHE A 373 30.64 -8.49 6.39
C PHE A 373 30.60 -7.22 7.24
N ASN A 374 29.65 -7.10 8.17
CA ASN A 374 29.58 -5.93 9.05
C ASN A 374 30.71 -5.87 10.09
N SER A 375 31.32 -7.02 10.43
CA SER A 375 32.42 -7.08 11.41
C SER A 375 33.78 -6.63 10.86
N GLY A 376 33.88 -6.33 9.55
CA GLY A 376 35.15 -5.91 8.92
C GLY A 376 36.22 -7.00 8.85
N ILE A 377 35.89 -8.25 9.24
CA ILE A 377 36.82 -9.37 9.23
C ILE A 377 37.12 -9.73 7.77
N SER A 378 38.38 -9.54 7.35
CA SER A 378 38.86 -9.94 6.03
C SER A 378 38.73 -11.46 5.84
N SER A 379 38.80 -11.92 4.59
CA SER A 379 38.82 -13.35 4.24
C SER A 379 39.97 -14.14 4.92
N GLN A 380 40.91 -13.45 5.59
CA GLN A 380 42.09 -13.98 6.28
C GLN A 380 42.07 -13.84 7.82
N GLY A 381 41.03 -13.23 8.42
CA GLY A 381 40.94 -13.06 9.88
C GLY A 381 40.60 -14.34 10.66
N PRO A 382 40.79 -14.37 12.00
CA PRO A 382 40.60 -15.56 12.81
C PRO A 382 39.17 -16.15 12.67
N PRO A 383 39.01 -17.48 12.73
CA PRO A 383 37.76 -18.13 12.37
C PRO A 383 36.63 -17.73 13.31
N THR A 384 35.65 -16.99 12.78
CA THR A 384 34.29 -17.03 13.33
C THR A 384 33.72 -18.44 13.15
N ALA A 385 32.85 -18.84 14.07
CA ALA A 385 32.24 -20.16 14.08
C ALA A 385 31.61 -20.51 12.71
N PRO A 386 31.72 -21.77 12.24
CA PRO A 386 31.15 -22.19 10.97
C PRO A 386 29.62 -22.02 10.94
N PHE A 387 29.06 -21.97 9.73
CA PHE A 387 27.61 -21.91 9.55
C PHE A 387 26.96 -23.22 10.04
N HIS A 388 25.96 -23.07 10.91
CA HIS A 388 25.12 -24.16 11.37
C HIS A 388 23.66 -23.84 11.10
N PHE A 389 23.01 -24.68 10.29
CA PHE A 389 21.59 -24.57 10.02
C PHE A 389 20.76 -25.02 11.22
N ARG A 390 19.78 -24.21 11.61
CA ARG A 390 18.76 -24.56 12.61
C ARG A 390 17.44 -24.82 11.89
N ASN A 391 17.02 -26.09 11.85
CA ASN A 391 15.71 -26.45 11.32
C ASN A 391 14.60 -25.97 12.28
N TRP A 392 13.56 -25.30 11.77
CA TRP A 392 12.41 -24.84 12.57
C TRP A 392 11.13 -25.58 12.21
N GLY A 393 11.24 -26.65 11.42
CA GLY A 393 10.10 -27.42 10.94
C GLY A 393 9.59 -26.98 9.58
N THR A 394 8.61 -27.73 9.08
CA THR A 394 7.97 -27.57 7.78
C THR A 394 6.48 -27.33 7.97
N MET A 395 5.88 -26.50 7.13
CA MET A 395 4.44 -26.21 7.16
C MET A 395 3.83 -26.22 5.76
N ALA A 396 2.55 -26.57 5.66
CA ALA A 396 1.77 -26.47 4.42
C ALA A 396 0.30 -26.12 4.71
N TYR A 397 -0.27 -25.17 3.98
CA TYR A 397 -1.70 -24.87 3.97
C TYR A 397 -2.50 -25.95 3.21
N LEU A 398 -3.69 -26.29 3.70
CA LEU A 398 -4.53 -27.38 3.17
C LEU A 398 -5.96 -26.94 2.81
N GLY A 399 -6.24 -25.64 2.71
CA GLY A 399 -7.58 -25.17 2.38
C GLY A 399 -8.50 -25.10 3.59
N GLY A 400 -9.63 -24.39 3.46
CA GLY A 400 -10.69 -24.37 4.47
C GLY A 400 -10.21 -24.04 5.89
N TRP A 401 -9.25 -23.10 6.03
CA TRP A 401 -8.69 -22.67 7.31
C TRP A 401 -7.93 -23.78 8.08
N ARG A 402 -7.30 -24.71 7.35
CA ARG A 402 -6.51 -25.83 7.90
C ARG A 402 -5.08 -25.82 7.37
N ALA A 403 -4.14 -26.30 8.17
CA ALA A 403 -2.75 -26.51 7.77
C ALA A 403 -2.17 -27.74 8.47
N ILE A 404 -0.93 -28.08 8.11
CA ILE A 404 -0.08 -29.03 8.83
C ILE A 404 1.27 -28.39 9.15
N HIS A 405 1.83 -28.75 10.29
CA HIS A 405 3.17 -28.34 10.73
C HIS A 405 3.87 -29.55 11.35
N GLN A 406 5.15 -29.74 11.02
CA GLN A 406 6.00 -30.78 11.59
C GLN A 406 7.35 -30.20 12.00
N ASN A 407 7.77 -30.45 13.24
CA ASN A 407 9.11 -30.09 13.72
C ASN A 407 9.70 -31.24 14.53
N GLY A 408 10.55 -32.07 13.90
CA GLY A 408 11.03 -33.30 14.53
C GLY A 408 9.87 -34.28 14.76
N PRO A 409 9.69 -34.84 15.97
CA PRO A 409 8.57 -35.72 16.30
C PRO A 409 7.26 -34.98 16.59
N ASP A 410 7.30 -33.65 16.75
CA ASP A 410 6.11 -32.87 17.08
C ASP A 410 5.30 -32.54 15.83
N GLU A 411 4.02 -32.94 15.83
CA GLU A 411 3.06 -32.73 14.75
C GLU A 411 1.90 -31.84 15.21
N LEU A 412 1.50 -30.89 14.36
CA LEU A 412 0.29 -30.07 14.55
C LEU A 412 -0.54 -30.07 13.27
N LYS A 413 -1.86 -30.22 13.40
CA LYS A 413 -2.80 -30.30 12.26
C LYS A 413 -4.06 -29.47 12.46
N GLY A 414 -4.74 -29.16 11.35
CA GLY A 414 -6.04 -28.48 11.35
C GLY A 414 -5.95 -26.98 11.66
N ARG A 415 -6.95 -26.43 12.35
CA ARG A 415 -7.05 -24.98 12.63
C ARG A 415 -5.93 -24.46 13.53
N ALA A 416 -5.46 -25.25 14.49
CA ALA A 416 -4.34 -24.85 15.35
C ALA A 416 -3.04 -24.69 14.54
N ALA A 417 -2.77 -25.64 13.64
CA ALA A 417 -1.66 -25.53 12.69
C ALA A 417 -1.84 -24.36 11.74
N TRP A 418 -3.07 -24.05 11.33
CA TRP A 418 -3.36 -22.89 10.49
C TRP A 418 -3.08 -21.55 11.20
N ILE A 419 -3.45 -21.41 12.47
CA ILE A 419 -3.11 -20.23 13.27
C ILE A 419 -1.59 -20.09 13.39
N LEU A 420 -0.89 -21.21 13.65
CA LEU A 420 0.57 -21.23 13.70
C LEU A 420 1.18 -20.81 12.35
N TRP A 421 0.73 -21.42 11.24
CA TRP A 421 1.15 -21.11 9.87
C TRP A 421 0.96 -19.62 9.58
N ARG A 422 -0.21 -19.07 9.87
CA ARG A 422 -0.55 -17.66 9.63
C ARG A 422 0.30 -16.73 10.48
N THR A 423 0.48 -17.03 11.76
CA THR A 423 1.29 -16.21 12.68
C THR A 423 2.78 -16.27 12.36
N ALA A 424 3.29 -17.46 12.03
CA ALA A 424 4.68 -17.66 11.66
C ALA A 424 5.03 -16.89 10.38
N TYR A 425 4.17 -16.91 9.36
CA TYR A 425 4.42 -16.11 8.16
C TYR A 425 4.23 -14.61 8.41
N LEU A 426 3.20 -14.17 9.14
CA LEU A 426 3.03 -12.75 9.50
C LEU A 426 4.24 -12.14 10.22
N THR A 427 4.89 -12.90 11.11
CA THR A 427 6.08 -12.43 11.84
C THR A 427 7.37 -12.47 11.01
N LYS A 428 7.40 -13.24 9.92
CA LYS A 428 8.55 -13.39 9.01
C LYS A 428 8.44 -12.52 7.76
N ILE A 429 7.26 -12.03 7.45
CA ILE A 429 7.05 -10.94 6.51
C ILE A 429 7.95 -9.77 6.97
N PRO A 430 8.82 -9.22 6.09
CA PRO A 430 9.59 -8.02 6.39
C PRO A 430 8.68 -6.97 7.04
N HIS A 431 9.10 -6.40 8.18
CA HIS A 431 8.31 -5.46 8.99
C HIS A 431 7.64 -4.34 8.16
N ASN A 432 8.17 -4.05 6.97
CA ASN A 432 7.68 -3.01 6.06
C ASN A 432 6.55 -3.44 5.10
N ILE A 433 6.22 -4.73 4.93
CA ILE A 433 5.00 -5.17 4.21
C ILE A 433 3.78 -4.97 5.13
N MET A 434 3.92 -5.21 6.45
CA MET A 434 2.86 -4.85 7.40
C MET A 434 2.71 -3.32 7.55
N THR A 435 3.75 -2.54 7.24
CA THR A 435 3.71 -1.06 7.21
C THR A 435 3.78 -0.49 5.79
N SER A 436 3.35 -1.25 4.77
CA SER A 436 2.96 -0.68 3.47
C SER A 436 1.54 -0.10 3.52
N THR A 437 0.85 -0.25 4.64
CA THR A 437 0.04 0.85 5.14
C THR A 437 1.02 1.94 5.55
N THR A 438 0.98 3.08 4.85
CA THR A 438 1.34 4.36 5.45
C THR A 438 1.04 4.29 6.95
N LYS A 439 2.02 4.60 7.83
CA LYS A 439 1.71 4.79 9.27
C LYS A 439 0.37 5.52 9.30
N PRO A 440 -0.70 4.95 9.88
CA PRO A 440 -2.03 5.53 9.73
C PRO A 440 -1.92 6.99 10.13
N THR A 441 -2.10 7.88 9.16
CA THR A 441 -1.98 9.31 9.36
C THR A 441 -3.12 9.69 10.28
N VAL A 442 -2.82 9.86 11.56
CA VAL A 442 -3.82 10.17 12.56
C VAL A 442 -4.36 11.57 12.29
N ASN A 443 -5.68 11.67 12.15
CA ASN A 443 -6.35 12.93 11.93
C ASN A 443 -6.62 13.61 13.28
N TYR A 444 -5.86 14.67 13.57
CA TYR A 444 -5.96 15.42 14.82
C TYR A 444 -6.98 16.59 14.78
N SER A 445 -7.81 16.70 13.72
CA SER A 445 -8.71 17.85 13.49
C SER A 445 -9.62 18.16 14.69
N LEU A 446 -10.36 17.17 15.18
CA LEU A 446 -11.26 17.32 16.33
C LEU A 446 -10.99 16.21 17.35
N TYR A 447 -10.31 16.59 18.43
CA TYR A 447 -9.85 15.68 19.46
C TYR A 447 -10.75 15.77 20.70
N LEU A 448 -11.50 14.71 20.97
CA LEU A 448 -12.27 14.58 22.21
C LEU A 448 -11.41 14.01 23.34
N VAL A 449 -11.33 14.72 24.45
CA VAL A 449 -10.85 14.17 25.73
C VAL A 449 -12.06 13.98 26.64
N THR A 450 -12.23 12.79 27.22
CA THR A 450 -13.37 12.50 28.09
C THR A 450 -13.20 13.13 29.47
N ASP A 451 -14.32 13.35 30.15
CA ASP A 451 -14.34 13.63 31.59
C ASP A 451 -15.59 12.98 32.19
N SER A 452 -15.42 12.08 33.15
CA SER A 452 -16.52 11.34 33.79
C SER A 452 -17.02 11.99 35.08
N THR A 453 -16.50 13.16 35.45
CA THR A 453 -16.90 13.84 36.68
C THR A 453 -18.35 14.31 36.63
N PRO A 454 -19.11 14.23 37.74
CA PRO A 454 -20.50 14.68 37.80
C PRO A 454 -20.70 16.14 37.38
N GLU A 455 -19.69 17.00 37.58
CA GLU A 455 -19.74 18.41 37.20
C GLU A 455 -19.80 18.63 35.68
N ILE A 456 -19.22 17.73 34.87
CA ILE A 456 -19.16 17.87 33.41
C ILE A 456 -20.13 16.91 32.72
N LEU A 457 -20.11 15.62 33.10
CA LEU A 457 -20.94 14.59 32.47
C LEU A 457 -22.40 14.66 32.98
N GLY A 458 -22.60 15.10 34.22
CA GLY A 458 -23.90 15.03 34.90
C GLY A 458 -24.32 13.59 35.15
N HIS A 459 -25.59 13.27 34.89
CA HIS A 459 -26.17 11.92 35.06
C HIS A 459 -26.15 11.08 33.76
N ARG A 460 -25.45 11.53 32.73
CA ARG A 460 -25.45 10.87 31.41
C ARG A 460 -24.45 9.73 31.35
N ASN A 461 -24.69 8.79 30.44
CA ASN A 461 -23.76 7.71 30.16
C ASN A 461 -22.61 8.21 29.26
N LEU A 462 -21.36 8.00 29.68
CA LEU A 462 -20.18 8.42 28.93
C LEU A 462 -20.08 7.76 27.55
N GLU A 463 -20.39 6.46 27.46
CA GLU A 463 -20.32 5.67 26.23
C GLU A 463 -21.26 6.26 25.17
N GLN A 464 -22.47 6.65 25.57
CA GLN A 464 -23.44 7.29 24.69
C GLN A 464 -22.96 8.67 24.21
N VAL A 465 -22.47 9.52 25.12
CA VAL A 465 -21.97 10.86 24.77
C VAL A 465 -20.77 10.77 23.81
N VAL A 466 -19.89 9.80 24.02
CA VAL A 466 -18.76 9.53 23.13
C VAL A 466 -19.25 9.04 21.75
N GLU A 467 -20.20 8.10 21.70
CA GLU A 467 -20.75 7.62 20.42
C GLU A 467 -21.44 8.74 19.64
N GLU A 468 -22.23 9.59 20.30
CA GLU A 468 -22.84 10.78 19.69
C GLU A 468 -21.78 11.75 19.16
N SER A 469 -20.71 11.99 19.91
CA SER A 469 -19.61 12.85 19.48
C SER A 469 -18.85 12.28 18.28
N LEU A 470 -18.60 10.96 18.25
CA LEU A 470 -17.98 10.25 17.12
C LEU A 470 -18.85 10.34 15.87
N ARG A 471 -20.17 10.13 16.01
CA ARG A 471 -21.14 10.35 14.93
C ARG A 471 -21.15 11.79 14.42
N GLY A 472 -20.83 12.75 15.28
CA GLY A 472 -20.69 14.16 14.94
C GLY A 472 -19.36 14.55 14.28
N GLY A 473 -18.39 13.63 14.17
CA GLY A 473 -17.14 13.85 13.43
C GLY A 473 -15.89 14.06 14.28
N VAL A 474 -15.88 13.59 15.53
CA VAL A 474 -14.64 13.46 16.31
C VAL A 474 -13.66 12.52 15.57
N THR A 475 -12.40 12.94 15.44
CA THR A 475 -11.38 12.22 14.66
C THR A 475 -10.35 11.50 15.52
N ILE A 476 -10.31 11.79 16.82
CA ILE A 476 -9.46 11.10 17.81
C ILE A 476 -10.11 11.18 19.19
N LEU A 477 -10.05 10.09 19.95
CA LEU A 477 -10.64 9.97 21.28
C LEU A 477 -9.55 9.72 22.33
N GLN A 478 -9.58 10.44 23.44
CA GLN A 478 -8.77 10.16 24.63
C GLN A 478 -9.66 9.88 25.82
N TYR A 479 -9.51 8.70 26.39
CA TYR A 479 -10.12 8.37 27.67
C TYR A 479 -9.23 8.86 28.81
N ARG A 480 -9.79 9.79 29.59
CA ARG A 480 -9.17 10.37 30.78
C ARG A 480 -9.98 10.02 32.01
N ASP A 481 -9.35 9.26 32.90
CA ASP A 481 -9.86 8.88 34.20
C ASP A 481 -8.72 8.83 35.22
N LYS A 482 -8.78 9.70 36.23
CA LYS A 482 -7.74 9.86 37.26
C LYS A 482 -8.07 9.16 38.58
N HIS A 483 -9.30 8.70 38.76
CA HIS A 483 -9.82 8.33 40.08
C HIS A 483 -10.32 6.90 40.15
N SER A 484 -10.76 6.31 39.03
CA SER A 484 -11.28 4.95 39.04
C SER A 484 -10.20 3.90 39.30
N GLU A 485 -10.61 2.83 39.99
CA GLU A 485 -9.79 1.63 40.12
C GLU A 485 -9.43 1.05 38.75
N ARG A 486 -8.29 0.34 38.70
CA ARG A 486 -7.72 -0.17 37.46
C ARG A 486 -8.69 -1.05 36.66
N SER A 487 -9.41 -1.96 37.32
CA SER A 487 -10.39 -2.86 36.69
C SER A 487 -11.50 -2.07 35.98
N VAL A 488 -12.08 -1.09 36.67
CA VAL A 488 -13.14 -0.23 36.14
C VAL A 488 -12.66 0.60 34.95
N ALA A 489 -11.44 1.14 35.05
CA ALA A 489 -10.83 1.91 33.96
C ALA A 489 -10.57 1.04 32.72
N VAL A 490 -10.09 -0.20 32.88
CA VAL A 490 -9.87 -1.14 31.78
C VAL A 490 -11.19 -1.52 31.11
N ASP A 491 -12.24 -1.81 31.89
CA ASP A 491 -13.54 -2.21 31.35
C ASP A 491 -14.19 -1.08 30.55
N THR A 492 -14.13 0.15 31.09
CA THR A 492 -14.63 1.34 30.40
C THR A 492 -13.83 1.60 29.12
N ALA A 493 -12.49 1.54 29.18
CA ALA A 493 -11.62 1.72 28.02
C ALA A 493 -11.88 0.68 26.91
N LYS A 494 -12.14 -0.59 27.24
CA LYS A 494 -12.50 -1.64 26.26
C LYS A 494 -13.79 -1.31 25.53
N LYS A 495 -14.81 -0.81 26.25
CA LYS A 495 -16.09 -0.42 25.63
C LYS A 495 -15.90 0.79 24.71
N LEU A 496 -15.22 1.84 25.19
CA LEU A 496 -14.91 3.02 24.37
C LEU A 496 -14.08 2.65 23.13
N HIS A 497 -13.14 1.70 23.25
CA HIS A 497 -12.35 1.21 22.12
C HIS A 497 -13.22 0.50 21.08
N SER A 498 -14.16 -0.33 21.52
CA SER A 498 -15.12 -0.99 20.64
C SER A 498 -15.99 0.03 19.89
N ILE A 499 -16.46 1.08 20.58
CA ILE A 499 -17.22 2.17 19.96
C ILE A 499 -16.35 2.91 18.94
N ALA A 500 -15.17 3.40 19.33
CA ALA A 500 -14.28 4.18 18.46
C ALA A 500 -13.87 3.41 17.20
N ARG A 501 -13.63 2.09 17.31
CA ARG A 501 -13.32 1.22 16.16
C ARG A 501 -14.44 1.17 15.11
N ARG A 502 -15.72 1.22 15.51
CA ARG A 502 -16.85 1.28 14.55
C ARG A 502 -16.79 2.52 13.66
N TYR A 503 -16.20 3.60 14.15
CA TYR A 503 -16.04 4.87 13.43
C TYR A 503 -14.63 5.06 12.84
N ASN A 504 -13.75 4.04 12.94
CA ASN A 504 -12.34 4.10 12.53
C ASN A 504 -11.55 5.25 13.21
N VAL A 505 -11.85 5.52 14.48
CA VAL A 505 -11.21 6.56 15.29
C VAL A 505 -10.27 5.93 16.33
N PRO A 506 -9.02 6.39 16.46
CA PRO A 506 -8.09 5.85 17.45
C PRO A 506 -8.46 6.25 18.89
N LEU A 507 -8.25 5.32 19.83
CA LEU A 507 -8.38 5.56 21.27
C LEU A 507 -7.00 5.73 21.91
N LEU A 508 -6.81 6.81 22.64
CA LEU A 508 -5.67 7.06 23.52
C LEU A 508 -6.08 7.00 24.99
N ILE A 509 -5.20 6.51 25.86
CA ILE A 509 -5.40 6.54 27.32
C ILE A 509 -4.55 7.64 27.92
N ASN A 510 -5.14 8.46 28.77
CA ASN A 510 -4.43 9.53 29.48
C ASN A 510 -3.69 8.97 30.71
N ASP A 511 -2.40 9.25 30.82
CA ASP A 511 -1.45 8.97 31.92
C ASP A 511 -1.22 7.47 32.24
N ARG A 512 -2.25 6.61 32.12
CA ARG A 512 -2.24 5.19 32.53
C ARG A 512 -1.74 4.25 31.43
N VAL A 513 -0.41 4.18 31.28
CA VAL A 513 0.25 3.29 30.31
C VAL A 513 -0.06 1.81 30.53
N ASP A 514 -0.24 1.40 31.79
CA ASP A 514 -0.61 0.04 32.18
C ASP A 514 -1.98 -0.37 31.63
N VAL A 515 -2.96 0.53 31.67
CA VAL A 515 -4.31 0.32 31.11
C VAL A 515 -4.22 0.24 29.58
N ALA A 516 -3.43 1.11 28.94
CA ALA A 516 -3.28 1.10 27.49
C ALA A 516 -2.67 -0.19 26.96
N VAL A 517 -1.67 -0.75 27.66
CA VAL A 517 -1.05 -2.04 27.33
C VAL A 517 -2.08 -3.17 27.45
N GLU A 518 -2.88 -3.20 28.52
CA GLU A 518 -3.87 -4.26 28.73
C GLU A 518 -5.04 -4.21 27.75
N VAL A 519 -5.53 -3.01 27.44
CA VAL A 519 -6.62 -2.80 26.47
C VAL A 519 -6.12 -3.04 25.04
N GLY A 520 -4.83 -2.78 24.78
CA GLY A 520 -4.23 -2.90 23.45
C GLY A 520 -4.64 -1.77 22.49
N CYS A 521 -5.08 -0.62 23.02
CA CYS A 521 -5.51 0.55 22.24
C CYS A 521 -4.35 1.24 21.50
N GLU A 522 -4.64 2.27 20.71
CA GLU A 522 -3.70 2.82 19.72
C GLU A 522 -2.54 3.63 20.34
N GLY A 523 -2.70 4.10 21.59
CA GLY A 523 -1.61 4.79 22.28
C GLY A 523 -2.01 5.45 23.60
N VAL A 524 -1.17 6.39 24.03
CA VAL A 524 -1.33 7.16 25.27
C VAL A 524 -1.07 8.65 25.07
N HIS A 525 -1.58 9.45 26.00
CA HIS A 525 -1.18 10.84 26.19
C HIS A 525 -0.61 11.01 27.60
N ILE A 526 0.50 11.72 27.72
CA ILE A 526 1.28 11.83 28.97
C ILE A 526 1.47 13.32 29.30
N GLY A 527 1.21 13.70 30.55
CA GLY A 527 1.52 15.03 31.08
C GLY A 527 2.95 15.16 31.61
N GLN A 528 3.31 16.36 32.07
CA GLN A 528 4.67 16.67 32.54
C GLN A 528 5.02 16.02 33.88
N ASP A 529 4.02 15.75 34.72
CA ASP A 529 4.20 15.18 36.08
C ASP A 529 3.98 13.64 36.10
N ASP A 530 3.82 13.00 34.93
CA ASP A 530 3.48 11.59 34.78
C ASP A 530 4.70 10.70 34.43
N MET A 531 4.48 9.44 34.05
CA MET A 531 5.54 8.51 33.62
C MET A 531 6.37 9.12 32.48
N ALA A 532 7.71 9.02 32.59
CA ALA A 532 8.61 9.55 31.57
C ALA A 532 8.37 8.88 30.19
N TYR A 533 8.53 9.66 29.12
CA TYR A 533 8.31 9.21 27.74
C TYR A 533 9.08 7.92 27.41
N GLU A 534 10.35 7.83 27.82
CA GLU A 534 11.23 6.71 27.52
C GLU A 534 10.73 5.41 28.15
N GLU A 535 10.12 5.49 29.33
CA GLU A 535 9.55 4.34 30.03
C GLU A 535 8.25 3.90 29.36
N ALA A 536 7.36 4.85 29.04
CA ALA A 536 6.14 4.57 28.29
C ALA A 536 6.45 3.93 26.92
N ARG A 537 7.48 4.42 26.22
CA ARG A 537 7.94 3.86 24.94
C ARG A 537 8.46 2.43 25.08
N LYS A 538 9.16 2.10 26.17
CA LYS A 538 9.62 0.73 26.44
C LYS A 538 8.44 -0.23 26.64
N LEU A 539 7.40 0.21 27.35
CA LEU A 539 6.22 -0.61 27.63
C LEU A 539 5.30 -0.80 26.40
N LEU A 540 5.09 0.26 25.62
CA LEU A 540 4.17 0.25 24.48
C LEU A 540 4.79 -0.23 23.15
N GLY A 541 6.12 -0.20 23.05
CA GLY A 541 6.86 -0.52 21.83
C GLY A 541 6.85 0.61 20.78
N PRO A 542 7.52 0.39 19.63
CA PRO A 542 7.77 1.45 18.64
C PRO A 542 6.55 1.83 17.80
N GLY A 543 5.49 1.02 17.78
CA GLY A 543 4.34 1.19 16.89
C GLY A 543 3.17 1.99 17.46
N LYS A 544 3.14 2.27 18.77
CA LYS A 544 2.04 2.96 19.45
C LYS A 544 2.22 4.48 19.48
N ILE A 545 1.11 5.21 19.51
CA ILE A 545 1.10 6.68 19.57
C ILE A 545 1.41 7.12 20.99
N ILE A 546 2.32 8.08 21.16
CA ILE A 546 2.57 8.76 22.43
C ILE A 546 2.48 10.26 22.22
N GLY A 547 1.45 10.87 22.80
CA GLY A 547 1.29 12.32 22.87
C GLY A 547 1.86 12.88 24.16
N VAL A 548 2.41 14.09 24.10
CA VAL A 548 2.97 14.77 25.29
C VAL A 548 2.34 16.15 25.43
N THR A 549 1.96 16.53 26.65
CA THR A 549 1.52 17.91 26.95
C THR A 549 2.71 18.86 26.93
N ALA A 550 2.58 20.05 26.34
CA ALA A 550 3.58 21.11 26.43
C ALA A 550 2.92 22.48 26.66
N SER A 551 3.47 23.25 27.60
CA SER A 551 3.03 24.60 27.95
C SER A 551 4.12 25.66 27.72
N SER A 552 5.32 25.24 27.33
CA SER A 552 6.48 26.12 27.05
C SER A 552 7.26 25.64 25.83
N LYS A 553 8.18 26.48 25.33
CA LYS A 553 9.05 26.15 24.19
C LYS A 553 9.99 25.00 24.56
N GLU A 554 10.52 25.05 25.77
CA GLU A 554 11.47 24.10 26.32
C GLU A 554 10.84 22.71 26.46
N GLU A 555 9.61 22.62 26.97
CA GLU A 555 8.86 21.36 27.09
C GLU A 555 8.54 20.77 25.71
N ALA A 556 8.11 21.60 24.77
CA ALA A 556 7.75 21.15 23.42
C ALA A 556 8.96 20.56 22.69
N LEU A 557 10.11 21.26 22.73
CA LEU A 557 11.35 20.79 22.12
C LEU A 557 11.85 19.49 22.77
N LYS A 558 11.85 19.41 24.10
CA LYS A 558 12.25 18.20 24.83
C LYS A 558 11.37 16.99 24.47
N ALA A 559 10.05 17.19 24.36
CA ALA A 559 9.14 16.13 23.95
C ALA A 559 9.40 15.64 22.53
N CYS A 560 9.71 16.56 21.59
CA CYS A 560 10.08 16.21 20.23
C CYS A 560 11.43 15.47 20.14
N GLU A 561 12.43 15.91 20.89
CA GLU A 561 13.74 15.24 21.00
C GLU A 561 13.61 13.81 21.51
N ALA A 562 12.73 13.58 22.50
CA ALA A 562 12.44 12.24 23.01
C ALA A 562 11.72 11.35 21.96
N GLY A 563 11.04 11.95 20.99
CA GLY A 563 10.36 11.24 19.89
C GLY A 563 8.84 11.18 20.03
N ALA A 564 8.21 12.13 20.73
CA ALA A 564 6.76 12.25 20.81
C ALA A 564 6.10 12.24 19.42
N ASN A 565 4.96 11.58 19.31
CA ASN A 565 4.24 11.45 18.05
C ASN A 565 3.36 12.67 17.74
N TYR A 566 2.92 13.40 18.76
CA TYR A 566 2.24 14.68 18.65
C TYR A 566 2.31 15.44 19.99
N LEU A 567 1.99 16.73 19.98
CA LEU A 567 1.95 17.55 21.18
C LEU A 567 0.55 18.12 21.46
N GLY A 568 0.14 18.08 22.74
CA GLY A 568 -1.00 18.83 23.26
C GLY A 568 -0.53 20.15 23.85
N ILE A 569 -0.78 21.26 23.16
CA ILE A 569 -0.33 22.60 23.56
C ILE A 569 -1.42 23.29 24.36
N GLY A 570 -1.14 23.64 25.60
CA GLY A 570 -2.12 24.28 26.47
C GLY A 570 -1.57 24.64 27.83
N THR A 571 -2.30 25.37 28.67
CA THR A 571 -3.73 25.69 28.52
C THR A 571 -3.92 27.02 27.78
N VAL A 572 -4.71 27.05 26.69
CA VAL A 572 -4.92 28.27 25.87
C VAL A 572 -5.76 29.31 26.60
N TYR A 573 -6.90 28.93 27.16
CA TYR A 573 -7.78 29.78 27.97
C TYR A 573 -8.12 29.13 29.30
N SER A 574 -8.65 29.90 30.26
CA SER A 574 -9.15 29.35 31.53
C SER A 574 -10.20 28.26 31.28
N THR A 575 -10.12 27.17 32.05
CA THR A 575 -11.05 26.02 31.93
C THR A 575 -11.50 25.54 33.31
N GLN A 576 -12.73 25.06 33.40
CA GLN A 576 -13.27 24.45 34.63
C GLN A 576 -12.80 22.99 34.82
N THR A 577 -12.28 22.34 33.77
CA THR A 577 -11.87 20.93 33.77
C THR A 577 -10.58 20.66 34.57
N LYS A 578 -9.71 21.67 34.77
CA LYS A 578 -8.45 21.53 35.52
C LYS A 578 -8.31 22.69 36.50
N LYS A 579 -8.62 22.44 37.78
CA LYS A 579 -8.59 23.43 38.87
C LYS A 579 -7.18 23.98 39.17
N ASP A 580 -6.12 23.23 38.85
CA ASP A 580 -4.71 23.62 38.99
C ASP A 580 -4.07 24.04 37.65
N THR A 581 -4.55 25.12 37.04
CA THR A 581 -3.97 25.63 35.77
C THR A 581 -2.74 26.51 36.05
N LYS A 582 -1.54 25.92 35.99
CA LYS A 582 -0.26 26.58 36.33
C LYS A 582 0.11 27.77 35.40
N SER A 583 -0.40 27.83 34.16
CA SER A 583 -0.10 28.92 33.21
C SER A 583 -1.06 28.93 32.01
N ILE A 584 -1.78 30.04 31.81
CA ILE A 584 -2.61 30.30 30.63
C ILE A 584 -1.73 31.01 29.60
N ILE A 585 -1.51 30.40 28.44
CA ILE A 585 -0.53 30.88 27.44
C ILE A 585 -1.16 31.70 26.31
N GLY A 586 -2.48 31.58 26.11
CA GLY A 586 -3.19 32.25 25.01
C GLY A 586 -2.73 31.81 23.61
N PRO A 587 -3.38 32.32 22.54
CA PRO A 587 -2.98 32.03 21.16
C PRO A 587 -1.56 32.49 20.82
N SER A 588 -1.08 33.58 21.44
CA SER A 588 0.29 34.06 21.26
C SER A 588 1.33 33.06 21.79
N GLY A 589 1.11 32.49 22.98
CA GLY A 589 1.99 31.46 23.52
C GLY A 589 2.00 30.18 22.68
N VAL A 590 0.86 29.80 22.11
CA VAL A 590 0.81 28.69 21.14
C VAL A 590 1.65 29.00 19.91
N ARG A 591 1.51 30.19 19.32
CA ARG A 591 2.29 30.63 18.15
C ARG A 591 3.80 30.61 18.39
N ASP A 592 4.19 31.00 19.59
CA ASP A 592 5.57 31.00 20.06
C ASP A 592 6.17 29.59 20.09
N ILE A 593 5.39 28.60 20.56
CA ILE A 593 5.78 27.19 20.57
C ILE A 593 5.85 26.64 19.15
N LEU A 594 4.86 26.92 18.30
CA LEU A 594 4.84 26.45 16.92
C LEU A 594 6.02 26.98 16.10
N SER A 595 6.37 28.26 16.30
CA SER A 595 7.55 28.87 15.68
C SER A 595 8.84 28.19 16.14
N ALA A 596 8.99 27.94 17.45
CA ALA A 596 10.15 27.26 18.00
C ALA A 596 10.30 25.82 17.45
N LEU A 597 9.21 25.06 17.38
CA LEU A 597 9.20 23.71 16.80
C LEU A 597 9.67 23.72 15.34
N HIS A 598 9.17 24.66 14.54
CA HIS A 598 9.60 24.78 13.14
C HIS A 598 11.10 25.10 13.05
N SER A 599 11.58 26.12 13.78
CA SER A 599 12.99 26.54 13.78
C SER A 599 13.95 25.43 14.21
N ALA A 600 13.51 24.53 15.10
CA ALA A 600 14.28 23.38 15.55
C ALA A 600 14.19 22.14 14.62
N GLY A 601 13.49 22.23 13.49
CA GLY A 601 13.34 21.12 12.54
C GLY A 601 12.21 20.13 12.86
N TYR A 602 11.37 20.43 13.85
CA TYR A 602 10.22 19.62 14.26
C TYR A 602 8.89 20.08 13.64
N GLY A 603 8.94 20.82 12.53
CA GLY A 603 7.76 21.38 11.87
C GLY A 603 6.70 20.35 11.47
N SER A 604 7.12 19.11 11.19
CA SER A 604 6.26 17.99 10.77
C SER A 604 5.55 17.27 11.92
N ILE A 605 5.90 17.54 13.19
CA ILE A 605 5.25 16.89 14.34
C ILE A 605 3.86 17.50 14.55
N PRO A 606 2.78 16.70 14.59
CA PRO A 606 1.43 17.20 14.80
C PRO A 606 1.25 17.91 16.15
N THR A 607 0.44 18.96 16.15
CA THR A 607 0.18 19.82 17.30
C THR A 607 -1.31 20.15 17.41
N VAL A 608 -1.87 19.90 18.59
CA VAL A 608 -3.26 20.28 18.92
C VAL A 608 -3.25 21.27 20.07
N CYS A 609 -4.14 22.25 20.04
CA CYS A 609 -4.30 23.14 21.19
C CYS A 609 -5.41 22.66 22.12
N ILE A 610 -5.26 22.87 23.43
CA ILE A 610 -6.22 22.44 24.45
C ILE A 610 -6.41 23.49 25.55
N GLY A 611 -7.59 23.49 26.15
CA GLY A 611 -7.92 24.29 27.33
C GLY A 611 -8.79 25.51 27.02
N GLY A 612 -10.06 25.42 27.42
CA GLY A 612 -11.06 26.47 27.21
C GLY A 612 -11.51 26.63 25.74
N ILE A 613 -11.14 25.70 24.86
CA ILE A 613 -11.54 25.70 23.45
C ILE A 613 -13.00 25.25 23.31
N ASN A 614 -13.77 25.98 22.52
CA ASN A 614 -15.18 25.74 22.23
C ASN A 614 -15.59 26.39 20.89
N ALA A 615 -16.84 26.18 20.50
CA ALA A 615 -17.41 26.64 19.24
C ALA A 615 -17.22 28.14 18.94
N THR A 616 -17.14 29.02 19.94
CA THR A 616 -17.01 30.48 19.71
C THR A 616 -15.57 30.93 19.49
N ASN A 617 -14.58 30.16 19.97
CA ASN A 617 -13.17 30.55 19.92
C ASN A 617 -12.28 29.62 19.07
N THR A 618 -12.77 28.45 18.62
CA THR A 618 -12.01 27.52 17.77
C THR A 618 -11.39 28.18 16.53
N ALA A 619 -12.20 28.85 15.70
CA ALA A 619 -11.70 29.47 14.47
C ALA A 619 -10.73 30.64 14.75
N PRO A 620 -11.03 31.58 15.67
CA PRO A 620 -10.07 32.60 16.07
C PRO A 620 -8.73 32.04 16.60
N VAL A 621 -8.76 30.98 17.41
CA VAL A 621 -7.53 30.35 17.93
C VAL A 621 -6.72 29.75 16.82
N LEU A 622 -7.32 28.94 15.93
CA LEU A 622 -6.60 28.33 14.81
C LEU A 622 -5.97 29.41 13.91
N ALA A 623 -6.70 30.48 13.61
CA ALA A 623 -6.20 31.58 12.80
C ALA A 623 -5.08 32.38 13.48
N SER A 624 -5.19 32.66 14.78
CA SER A 624 -4.24 33.51 15.51
C SER A 624 -3.08 32.74 16.15
N ALA A 625 -3.20 31.44 16.37
CA ALA A 625 -2.11 30.62 16.90
C ALA A 625 -1.11 30.20 15.82
N GLY A 626 -1.51 30.19 14.54
CA GLY A 626 -0.62 29.82 13.45
C GLY A 626 0.60 30.75 13.31
N SER A 627 1.76 30.14 13.07
CA SER A 627 2.97 30.81 12.57
C SER A 627 3.00 30.70 11.04
N PRO A 628 3.63 31.64 10.30
CA PRO A 628 3.82 31.50 8.85
C PRO A 628 4.45 30.16 8.45
N SER A 629 5.21 29.55 9.36
CA SER A 629 5.98 28.33 9.11
C SER A 629 5.37 27.05 9.72
N LYS A 630 4.38 27.16 10.61
CA LYS A 630 3.66 26.02 11.21
C LYS A 630 2.30 26.46 11.78
N ALA A 631 1.25 25.73 11.41
CA ALA A 631 -0.09 25.88 11.97
C ALA A 631 -0.44 24.71 12.91
N LEU A 632 -1.57 24.85 13.61
CA LEU A 632 -2.15 23.77 14.42
C LEU A 632 -2.80 22.71 13.53
N ASP A 633 -2.63 21.45 13.90
CA ASP A 633 -3.21 20.33 13.18
C ASP A 633 -4.68 20.12 13.55
N GLY A 634 -5.09 20.56 14.74
CA GLY A 634 -6.49 20.63 15.17
C GLY A 634 -6.66 21.12 16.60
N VAL A 635 -7.82 20.82 17.19
CA VAL A 635 -8.19 21.28 18.54
C VAL A 635 -8.63 20.12 19.42
N ALA A 636 -8.26 20.18 20.70
CA ALA A 636 -8.72 19.27 21.73
C ALA A 636 -9.75 19.93 22.64
N VAL A 637 -10.86 19.25 22.85
CA VAL A 637 -12.02 19.75 23.60
C VAL A 637 -12.50 18.74 24.63
N VAL A 638 -13.07 19.24 25.72
CA VAL A 638 -13.65 18.43 26.81
C VAL A 638 -15.12 18.79 27.00
N SER A 639 -15.40 19.83 27.78
CA SER A 639 -16.75 20.25 28.14
C SER A 639 -17.59 20.69 26.94
N ALA A 640 -16.95 21.23 25.89
CA ALA A 640 -17.66 21.61 24.66
C ALA A 640 -18.37 20.44 23.96
N LEU A 641 -18.01 19.19 24.28
CA LEU A 641 -18.71 17.99 23.80
C LEU A 641 -19.31 17.20 24.95
N ILE A 642 -18.53 16.92 26.00
CA ILE A 642 -19.00 16.09 27.13
C ILE A 642 -20.18 16.75 27.86
N ALA A 643 -20.19 18.08 28.02
CA ALA A 643 -21.28 18.80 28.68
C ALA A 643 -22.33 19.34 27.69
N ALA A 644 -22.16 19.09 26.38
CA ALA A 644 -23.09 19.59 25.37
C ALA A 644 -24.45 18.87 25.46
N PRO A 645 -25.59 19.58 25.33
CA PRO A 645 -26.92 18.95 25.27
C PRO A 645 -27.06 17.98 24.09
N ASP A 646 -26.48 18.35 22.94
CA ASP A 646 -26.35 17.52 21.74
C ASP A 646 -24.86 17.43 21.35
N PRO A 647 -24.15 16.38 21.80
CA PRO A 647 -22.74 16.17 21.48
C PRO A 647 -22.49 16.01 19.98
N ALA A 648 -23.42 15.39 19.24
CA ALA A 648 -23.27 15.16 17.81
C ALA A 648 -23.33 16.47 17.02
N ALA A 649 -24.32 17.32 17.30
CA ALA A 649 -24.43 18.64 16.67
C ALA A 649 -23.25 19.56 17.04
N SER A 650 -22.82 19.52 18.30
CA SER A 650 -21.69 20.32 18.77
C SER A 650 -20.37 19.90 18.12
N ALA A 651 -20.15 18.59 17.95
CA ALA A 651 -18.99 18.06 17.23
C ALA A 651 -19.01 18.45 15.75
N ARG A 652 -20.17 18.42 15.08
CA ARG A 652 -20.30 18.88 13.68
C ARG A 652 -19.97 20.36 13.52
N ASP A 653 -20.48 21.22 14.42
CA ASP A 653 -20.20 22.65 14.40
C ASP A 653 -18.70 22.92 14.62
N LEU A 654 -18.08 22.26 15.59
CA LEU A 654 -16.64 22.35 15.84
C LEU A 654 -15.82 21.88 14.64
N LEU A 655 -16.13 20.72 14.07
CA LEU A 655 -15.42 20.20 12.89
C LEU A 655 -15.55 21.17 11.70
N SER A 656 -16.74 21.73 11.47
CA SER A 656 -16.96 22.72 10.41
C SER A 656 -16.05 23.93 10.58
N LYS A 657 -15.92 24.45 11.81
CA LYS A 657 -15.05 25.58 12.13
C LYS A 657 -13.57 25.25 11.99
N VAL A 658 -13.15 24.05 12.38
CA VAL A 658 -11.78 23.57 12.17
C VAL A 658 -11.46 23.52 10.68
N VAL A 659 -12.35 22.92 9.87
CA VAL A 659 -12.16 22.82 8.42
C VAL A 659 -12.07 24.20 7.78
N ILE A 660 -13.01 25.11 8.08
CA ILE A 660 -13.00 26.49 7.55
C ILE A 660 -11.68 27.18 7.90
N ALA A 661 -11.24 27.11 9.15
CA ALA A 661 -10.01 27.78 9.60
C ALA A 661 -8.75 27.29 8.86
N LYS A 662 -8.74 26.06 8.33
CA LYS A 662 -7.60 25.48 7.60
C LYS A 662 -7.64 25.69 6.08
N ILE A 663 -8.75 26.16 5.50
CA ILE A 663 -8.85 26.45 4.05
C ILE A 663 -7.73 27.39 3.57
N PRO A 664 -7.39 28.50 4.27
CA PRO A 664 -6.33 29.41 3.83
C PRO A 664 -4.96 28.74 3.69
N GLU A 665 -4.66 27.71 4.50
CA GLU A 665 -3.39 26.97 4.44
C GLU A 665 -3.22 26.29 3.09
N VAL A 666 -4.30 25.69 2.56
CA VAL A 666 -4.29 25.03 1.24
C VAL A 666 -4.12 26.04 0.12
N ILE A 667 -4.90 27.12 0.13
CA ILE A 667 -4.84 28.16 -0.91
C ILE A 667 -3.46 28.82 -0.93
N ARG A 668 -2.87 29.08 0.25
CA ARG A 668 -1.50 29.60 0.35
C ARG A 668 -0.47 28.59 -0.17
N ALA A 669 -0.61 27.30 0.14
CA ALA A 669 0.28 26.28 -0.39
C ALA A 669 0.28 26.22 -1.92
N VAL A 670 -0.85 26.47 -2.58
CA VAL A 670 -0.92 26.61 -4.05
C VAL A 670 -0.15 27.83 -4.51
N ALA A 671 -0.37 28.99 -3.88
CA ALA A 671 0.33 30.23 -4.23
C ALA A 671 1.86 30.11 -4.05
N ASP A 672 2.33 29.41 -3.02
CA ASP A 672 3.76 29.24 -2.73
C ASP A 672 4.43 28.22 -3.66
N LYS A 673 3.76 27.10 -3.93
CA LYS A 673 4.34 25.99 -4.71
C LYS A 673 4.15 26.12 -6.21
N THR A 674 3.16 26.91 -6.65
CA THR A 674 2.75 27.03 -8.07
C THR A 674 2.66 25.67 -8.77
N PRO A 675 1.83 24.72 -8.28
CA PRO A 675 1.85 23.34 -8.74
C PRO A 675 1.46 23.22 -10.22
N LEU A 676 2.01 22.21 -10.90
CA LEU A 676 1.59 21.86 -12.25
C LEU A 676 0.16 21.26 -12.22
N SER A 677 -0.74 21.79 -13.04
CA SER A 677 -2.07 21.25 -13.27
C SER A 677 -2.14 20.69 -14.69
N HIS A 678 -1.97 19.37 -14.82
CA HIS A 678 -2.03 18.67 -16.10
C HIS A 678 -3.47 18.30 -16.41
N ASN A 679 -4.06 18.93 -17.42
CA ASN A 679 -5.47 18.81 -17.75
C ASN A 679 -5.63 18.06 -19.08
N MET A 680 -5.95 16.77 -18.99
CA MET A 680 -6.42 15.98 -20.12
C MET A 680 -7.92 16.19 -20.27
N THR A 681 -8.31 17.20 -21.04
CA THR A 681 -9.70 17.68 -21.15
C THR A 681 -10.11 17.99 -22.58
N ASN A 682 -11.42 18.17 -22.75
CA ASN A 682 -12.05 18.47 -24.03
C ASN A 682 -11.74 19.90 -24.50
N LEU A 683 -11.75 20.09 -25.83
CA LEU A 683 -11.38 21.34 -26.49
C LEU A 683 -12.21 22.56 -26.05
N VAL A 684 -13.48 22.35 -25.69
CA VAL A 684 -14.40 23.45 -25.32
C VAL A 684 -13.97 24.12 -24.03
N VAL A 685 -13.32 23.38 -23.11
CA VAL A 685 -12.99 23.89 -21.77
C VAL A 685 -11.50 24.23 -21.61
N GLN A 686 -10.61 23.82 -22.52
CA GLN A 686 -9.15 23.98 -22.36
C GLN A 686 -8.72 25.41 -22.04
N ASN A 687 -9.19 26.40 -22.81
CA ASN A 687 -8.84 27.81 -22.55
C ASN A 687 -9.35 28.26 -21.18
N PHE A 688 -10.57 27.89 -20.81
CA PHE A 688 -11.14 28.29 -19.54
C PHE A 688 -10.42 27.62 -18.36
N ALA A 689 -10.12 26.32 -18.47
CA ALA A 689 -9.32 25.58 -17.48
C ALA A 689 -7.93 26.18 -17.30
N ALA A 690 -7.24 26.55 -18.38
CA ALA A 690 -5.93 27.20 -18.32
C ALA A 690 -5.99 28.52 -17.53
N ASN A 691 -6.98 29.37 -17.82
CA ASN A 691 -7.15 30.65 -17.12
C ASN A 691 -7.53 30.44 -15.65
N VAL A 692 -8.42 29.49 -15.34
CA VAL A 692 -8.76 29.14 -13.95
C VAL A 692 -7.53 28.67 -13.18
N ALA A 693 -6.71 27.78 -13.76
CA ALA A 693 -5.46 27.32 -13.15
C ALA A 693 -4.53 28.49 -12.78
N LEU A 694 -4.33 29.43 -13.72
CA LEU A 694 -3.50 30.62 -13.49
C LEU A 694 -4.07 31.53 -12.40
N CYS A 695 -5.39 31.70 -12.36
CA CYS A 695 -6.05 32.54 -11.36
C CYS A 695 -5.91 31.95 -9.95
N VAL A 696 -6.05 30.63 -9.80
CA VAL A 696 -5.87 29.94 -8.51
C VAL A 696 -4.40 29.77 -8.11
N GLY A 697 -3.45 30.01 -9.03
CA GLY A 697 -2.00 29.98 -8.74
C GLY A 697 -1.28 28.72 -9.15
N ALA A 698 -1.88 27.88 -10.01
CA ALA A 698 -1.23 26.75 -10.62
C ALA A 698 -0.62 27.10 -12.00
N SER A 699 0.28 26.24 -12.47
CA SER A 699 0.80 26.27 -13.83
C SER A 699 0.04 25.27 -14.70
N PRO A 700 -0.78 25.71 -15.67
CA PRO A 700 -1.55 24.79 -16.51
C PRO A 700 -0.69 24.11 -17.59
N ILE A 701 -1.02 22.86 -17.90
CA ILE A 701 -0.65 22.21 -19.16
C ILE A 701 -1.84 21.42 -19.71
N MET A 702 -2.13 21.55 -21.00
CA MET A 702 -3.31 20.97 -21.67
C MET A 702 -2.92 19.80 -22.62
N ALA A 703 -1.93 19.00 -22.21
CA ALA A 703 -1.43 17.89 -23.01
C ALA A 703 -2.40 16.71 -22.95
N ASN A 704 -2.94 16.28 -24.11
CA ASN A 704 -3.76 15.06 -24.20
C ASN A 704 -2.95 13.84 -24.68
N TYR A 705 -1.67 14.03 -25.02
CA TYR A 705 -0.79 12.98 -25.50
C TYR A 705 -0.09 12.29 -24.34
N ALA A 706 -0.36 11.00 -24.15
CA ALA A 706 0.02 10.32 -22.91
C ALA A 706 1.50 9.95 -22.79
N GLU A 707 2.27 9.95 -23.89
CA GLU A 707 3.72 9.73 -23.84
C GLU A 707 4.43 10.82 -23.01
N GLU A 708 3.90 12.04 -23.00
CA GLU A 708 4.44 13.13 -22.18
C GLU A 708 4.10 12.97 -20.68
N ALA A 709 3.10 12.14 -20.34
CA ALA A 709 2.54 12.09 -18.99
C ALA A 709 3.57 11.62 -17.94
N ALA A 710 4.50 10.75 -18.32
CA ALA A 710 5.57 10.28 -17.43
C ALA A 710 6.55 11.39 -17.06
N ASP A 711 6.84 12.30 -17.99
CA ASP A 711 7.71 13.45 -17.72
C ASP A 711 6.98 14.54 -16.94
N LEU A 712 5.72 14.79 -17.29
CA LEU A 712 4.87 15.74 -16.55
C LEU A 712 4.62 15.32 -15.10
N ALA A 713 4.46 14.01 -14.83
CA ALA A 713 4.30 13.49 -13.49
C ALA A 713 5.52 13.75 -12.59
N LYS A 714 6.74 13.78 -13.17
CA LYS A 714 7.98 14.08 -12.43
C LYS A 714 8.07 15.53 -11.98
N LEU A 715 7.39 16.46 -12.68
CA LEU A 715 7.39 17.89 -12.37
C LEU A 715 6.59 18.28 -11.13
N GLY A 716 5.90 17.33 -10.47
CA GLY A 716 5.30 17.58 -9.15
C GLY A 716 3.91 18.18 -9.16
N GLY A 717 3.06 17.76 -10.10
CA GLY A 717 1.67 18.22 -10.24
C GLY A 717 0.58 17.17 -9.96
N ALA A 718 -0.64 17.52 -10.36
CA ALA A 718 -1.80 16.63 -10.41
C ALA A 718 -2.32 16.46 -11.85
N LEU A 719 -2.90 15.29 -12.13
CA LEU A 719 -3.59 15.00 -13.39
C LEU A 719 -5.10 15.19 -13.23
N VAL A 720 -5.72 15.91 -14.16
CA VAL A 720 -7.17 15.94 -14.36
C VAL A 720 -7.49 15.09 -15.57
N VAL A 721 -8.29 14.03 -15.38
CA VAL A 721 -8.85 13.22 -16.45
C VAL A 721 -10.32 13.61 -16.62
N ASN A 722 -10.60 14.41 -17.64
CA ASN A 722 -11.96 14.76 -18.04
C ASN A 722 -12.33 13.96 -19.29
N MET A 723 -13.28 13.04 -19.16
CA MET A 723 -13.59 12.09 -20.24
C MET A 723 -14.04 12.74 -21.54
N GLY A 724 -14.60 13.96 -21.51
CA GLY A 724 -14.93 14.73 -22.70
C GLY A 724 -15.72 13.92 -23.74
N THR A 725 -15.28 13.94 -24.99
CA THR A 725 -15.73 13.01 -26.03
C THR A 725 -14.93 11.71 -25.93
N VAL A 726 -15.62 10.59 -25.72
CA VAL A 726 -14.97 9.28 -25.58
C VAL A 726 -14.57 8.74 -26.95
N THR A 727 -13.26 8.63 -27.19
CA THR A 727 -12.68 7.99 -28.37
C THR A 727 -11.74 6.85 -27.94
N PRO A 728 -11.50 5.83 -28.78
CA PRO A 728 -10.55 4.75 -28.45
C PRO A 728 -9.14 5.28 -28.12
N ASP A 729 -8.64 6.24 -28.90
CA ASP A 729 -7.32 6.84 -28.68
C ASP A 729 -7.30 7.70 -27.41
N GLY A 730 -8.36 8.47 -27.15
CA GLY A 730 -8.48 9.26 -25.93
C GLY A 730 -8.46 8.35 -24.69
N LEU A 731 -9.23 7.26 -24.72
CA LEU A 731 -9.24 6.27 -23.64
C LEU A 731 -7.86 5.64 -23.43
N LYS A 732 -7.17 5.23 -24.51
CA LYS A 732 -5.79 4.71 -24.43
C LYS A 732 -4.84 5.71 -23.78
N ASN A 733 -4.92 6.98 -24.18
CA ASN A 733 -4.10 8.05 -23.60
C ASN A 733 -4.39 8.23 -22.10
N TYR A 734 -5.66 8.27 -21.70
CA TYR A 734 -6.02 8.39 -20.28
C TYR A 734 -5.46 7.23 -19.46
N LEU A 735 -5.54 5.98 -19.94
CA LEU A 735 -5.01 4.80 -19.24
C LEU A 735 -3.50 4.89 -19.01
N GLN A 736 -2.75 5.32 -20.03
CA GLN A 736 -1.30 5.49 -19.94
C GLN A 736 -0.91 6.63 -18.99
N ALA A 737 -1.63 7.76 -19.04
CA ALA A 737 -1.39 8.88 -18.14
C ALA A 737 -1.73 8.55 -16.69
N ILE A 738 -2.84 7.83 -16.44
CA ILE A 738 -3.22 7.35 -15.10
C ILE A 738 -2.11 6.49 -14.52
N LYS A 739 -1.61 5.52 -15.31
CA LYS A 739 -0.51 4.66 -14.90
C LYS A 739 0.73 5.47 -14.55
N ALA A 740 1.13 6.43 -15.39
CA ALA A 740 2.30 7.27 -15.15
C ALA A 740 2.20 8.10 -13.86
N TYR A 741 1.04 8.71 -13.59
CA TYR A 741 0.83 9.49 -12.37
C TYR A 741 0.77 8.63 -11.11
N ASN A 742 0.13 7.45 -11.17
CA ASN A 742 0.13 6.51 -10.05
C ASN A 742 1.52 5.93 -9.76
N GLU A 743 2.34 5.65 -10.79
CA GLU A 743 3.73 5.19 -10.62
C GLU A 743 4.63 6.27 -9.98
N ALA A 744 4.32 7.54 -10.23
CA ALA A 744 5.01 8.68 -9.64
C ALA A 744 4.44 9.13 -8.27
N ASP A 745 3.45 8.41 -7.71
CA ASP A 745 2.74 8.77 -6.48
C ASP A 745 2.14 10.19 -6.53
N ARG A 746 1.56 10.54 -7.68
CA ARG A 746 0.93 11.85 -7.92
C ARG A 746 -0.59 11.76 -7.96
N PRO A 747 -1.28 12.80 -7.45
CA PRO A 747 -2.73 12.76 -7.35
C PRO A 747 -3.42 12.87 -8.72
N ILE A 748 -4.57 12.20 -8.82
CA ILE A 748 -5.42 12.18 -10.02
C ILE A 748 -6.84 12.59 -9.64
N VAL A 749 -7.40 13.55 -10.39
CA VAL A 749 -8.79 13.99 -10.32
C VAL A 749 -9.55 13.44 -11.53
N LEU A 750 -10.55 12.60 -11.30
CA LEU A 750 -11.44 12.09 -12.34
C LEU A 750 -12.71 12.94 -12.43
N ASP A 751 -13.02 13.41 -13.63
CA ASP A 751 -14.27 14.08 -13.98
C ASP A 751 -14.96 13.29 -15.09
N PRO A 752 -15.86 12.34 -14.74
CA PRO A 752 -16.44 11.38 -15.66
C PRO A 752 -17.65 12.01 -16.37
N VAL A 753 -17.43 13.13 -17.06
CA VAL A 753 -18.48 13.96 -17.66
C VAL A 753 -19.44 13.12 -18.51
N GLY A 754 -20.72 13.20 -18.17
CA GLY A 754 -21.80 12.47 -18.85
C GLY A 754 -21.69 10.94 -18.74
N ALA A 755 -21.04 10.42 -17.69
CA ALA A 755 -20.83 8.98 -17.46
C ALA A 755 -22.07 8.12 -17.74
N GLY A 756 -23.25 8.58 -17.29
CA GLY A 756 -24.51 7.87 -17.42
C GLY A 756 -25.20 8.00 -18.78
N ALA A 757 -24.73 8.90 -19.66
CA ALA A 757 -25.47 9.28 -20.87
C ALA A 757 -25.51 8.18 -21.95
N THR A 758 -24.46 7.37 -22.08
CA THR A 758 -24.39 6.30 -23.10
C THR A 758 -23.67 5.05 -22.58
N VAL A 759 -23.93 3.90 -23.21
CA VAL A 759 -23.23 2.63 -22.90
C VAL A 759 -21.71 2.78 -23.05
N VAL A 760 -21.27 3.49 -24.09
CA VAL A 760 -19.85 3.73 -24.37
C VAL A 760 -19.19 4.51 -23.23
N ARG A 761 -19.86 5.55 -22.71
CA ARG A 761 -19.36 6.33 -21.58
C ARG A 761 -19.30 5.50 -20.30
N ARG A 762 -20.34 4.72 -20.00
CA ARG A 762 -20.36 3.82 -18.84
C ARG A 762 -19.22 2.81 -18.88
N ASN A 763 -18.97 2.20 -20.04
CA ASN A 763 -17.88 1.25 -20.22
C ASN A 763 -16.51 1.93 -20.07
N ALA A 764 -16.32 3.12 -20.65
CA ALA A 764 -15.07 3.87 -20.51
C ALA A 764 -14.78 4.23 -19.04
N VAL A 765 -15.80 4.68 -18.29
CA VAL A 765 -15.67 4.93 -16.84
C VAL A 765 -15.23 3.67 -16.10
N LYS A 766 -15.86 2.53 -16.38
CA LYS A 766 -15.47 1.24 -15.78
C LYS A 766 -14.00 0.91 -16.07
N THR A 767 -13.58 1.02 -17.33
CA THR A 767 -12.20 0.78 -17.74
C THR A 767 -11.21 1.72 -17.03
N LEU A 768 -11.54 3.01 -16.90
CA LEU A 768 -10.68 3.99 -16.21
C LEU A 768 -10.56 3.66 -14.71
N LEU A 769 -11.67 3.31 -14.06
CA LEU A 769 -11.71 2.92 -12.64
C LEU A 769 -10.93 1.64 -12.35
N GLU A 770 -10.78 0.75 -13.33
CA GLU A 770 -9.95 -0.46 -13.24
C GLU A 770 -8.47 -0.21 -13.56
N ALA A 771 -8.14 0.93 -14.17
CA ALA A 771 -6.79 1.24 -14.64
C ALA A 771 -5.82 1.69 -13.55
N GLY A 772 -6.34 2.31 -12.49
CA GLY A 772 -5.51 2.93 -11.46
C GLY A 772 -6.31 3.54 -10.31
N HIS A 773 -5.58 4.19 -9.40
CA HIS A 773 -6.16 4.88 -8.24
C HIS A 773 -6.42 6.35 -8.56
N PHE A 774 -7.59 6.83 -8.16
CA PHE A 774 -7.96 8.24 -8.25
C PHE A 774 -8.00 8.83 -6.85
N THR A 775 -7.33 9.96 -6.66
CA THR A 775 -7.34 10.68 -5.38
C THR A 775 -8.70 11.34 -5.15
N ILE A 776 -9.27 11.94 -6.20
CA ILE A 776 -10.54 12.64 -6.14
C ILE A 776 -11.40 12.24 -7.34
N ILE A 777 -12.68 11.96 -7.11
CA ILE A 777 -13.70 11.80 -8.16
C ILE A 777 -14.71 12.93 -7.99
N LYS A 778 -14.94 13.71 -9.05
CA LYS A 778 -15.89 14.81 -9.06
C LYS A 778 -16.96 14.56 -10.11
N GLY A 779 -18.23 14.73 -9.77
CA GLY A 779 -19.33 14.62 -10.73
C GLY A 779 -20.65 15.16 -10.20
N ASN A 780 -21.63 15.31 -11.07
CA ASN A 780 -23.02 15.56 -10.65
C ASN A 780 -23.70 14.28 -10.12
N GLU A 781 -24.95 14.39 -9.66
CA GLU A 781 -25.71 13.27 -9.09
C GLU A 781 -25.71 12.02 -10.01
N GLY A 782 -26.05 12.17 -11.29
CA GLY A 782 -26.12 11.04 -12.23
C GLY A 782 -24.76 10.40 -12.52
N GLU A 783 -23.71 11.21 -12.56
CA GLU A 783 -22.33 10.73 -12.73
C GLU A 783 -21.86 9.93 -11.50
N ILE A 784 -22.05 10.45 -10.29
CA ILE A 784 -21.65 9.75 -9.06
C ILE A 784 -22.46 8.47 -8.84
N GLN A 785 -23.75 8.47 -9.16
CA GLN A 785 -24.54 7.25 -9.15
C GLN A 785 -24.04 6.23 -10.18
N THR A 786 -23.58 6.67 -11.36
CA THR A 786 -22.94 5.78 -12.36
C THR A 786 -21.63 5.19 -11.82
N ILE A 787 -20.82 5.99 -11.11
CA ILE A 787 -19.59 5.52 -10.43
C ILE A 787 -19.92 4.48 -9.34
N ALA A 788 -21.07 4.63 -8.68
CA ALA A 788 -21.61 3.68 -7.70
C ALA A 788 -22.17 2.39 -8.35
N GLY A 789 -22.23 2.30 -9.68
CA GLY A 789 -22.73 1.13 -10.41
C GLY A 789 -24.23 1.18 -10.76
N ALA A 790 -24.92 2.29 -10.49
CA ALA A 790 -26.32 2.45 -10.90
C ALA A 790 -26.42 2.63 -12.42
N THR A 791 -27.44 2.01 -13.03
CA THR A 791 -27.77 2.24 -14.44
C THR A 791 -28.81 3.36 -14.52
N ILE A 792 -28.38 4.54 -14.95
CA ILE A 792 -29.25 5.72 -15.05
C ILE A 792 -29.32 6.19 -16.50
N THR A 793 -30.50 6.65 -16.90
CA THR A 793 -30.70 7.32 -18.19
C THR A 793 -30.50 8.83 -18.00
N GLN A 794 -29.34 9.36 -18.38
CA GLN A 794 -29.06 10.79 -18.34
C GLN A 794 -29.22 11.42 -19.74
N ARG A 795 -29.94 12.55 -19.84
CA ARG A 795 -30.05 13.31 -21.10
C ARG A 795 -28.89 14.30 -21.20
N GLY A 796 -27.80 13.89 -21.85
CA GLY A 796 -26.62 14.74 -22.02
C GLY A 796 -25.83 14.95 -20.73
N VAL A 797 -25.34 16.18 -20.50
CA VAL A 797 -24.59 16.58 -19.28
C VAL A 797 -25.45 17.37 -18.27
N ASP A 798 -26.75 17.51 -18.57
CA ASP A 798 -27.67 18.27 -17.71
C ASP A 798 -27.97 17.50 -16.42
N SER A 799 -28.14 18.26 -15.33
CA SER A 799 -28.34 17.74 -13.98
C SER A 799 -29.83 17.66 -13.63
N THR A 800 -30.43 16.47 -13.65
CA THR A 800 -31.73 16.24 -13.00
C THR A 800 -31.49 15.66 -11.62
N SER A 801 -31.90 16.37 -10.57
CA SER A 801 -31.75 15.89 -9.20
C SER A 801 -33.01 15.13 -8.74
N SER A 802 -32.82 13.90 -8.29
CA SER A 802 -33.90 12.99 -7.88
C SER A 802 -33.77 12.57 -6.40
N LEU A 803 -32.55 12.57 -5.87
CA LEU A 803 -32.26 12.17 -4.50
C LEU A 803 -32.49 13.31 -3.48
N SER A 804 -32.94 12.95 -2.28
CA SER A 804 -32.95 13.85 -1.12
C SER A 804 -31.52 14.18 -0.66
N PHE A 805 -31.35 15.26 0.12
CA PHE A 805 -30.05 15.65 0.67
C PHE A 805 -29.37 14.52 1.46
N ALA A 806 -30.12 13.83 2.32
CA ALA A 806 -29.61 12.70 3.10
C ALA A 806 -29.13 11.54 2.20
N GLN A 807 -29.92 11.20 1.17
CA GLN A 807 -29.53 10.16 0.21
C GLN A 807 -28.28 10.52 -0.59
N LYS A 808 -28.12 11.80 -0.97
CA LYS A 808 -26.89 12.27 -1.63
C LYS A 808 -25.68 12.17 -0.70
N ALA A 809 -25.84 12.54 0.56
CA ALA A 809 -24.77 12.46 1.55
C ALA A 809 -24.35 11.00 1.79
N SER A 810 -25.31 10.07 1.87
CA SER A 810 -25.04 8.62 1.96
C SER A 810 -24.36 8.08 0.69
N LEU A 811 -24.81 8.48 -0.50
CA LEU A 811 -24.20 8.09 -1.77
C LEU A 811 -22.73 8.51 -1.85
N VAL A 812 -22.44 9.79 -1.60
CA VAL A 812 -21.07 10.34 -1.65
C VAL A 812 -20.15 9.66 -0.65
N ARG A 813 -20.62 9.47 0.59
CA ARG A 813 -19.85 8.77 1.63
C ARG A 813 -19.57 7.33 1.25
N SER A 814 -20.59 6.62 0.76
CA SER A 814 -20.47 5.21 0.35
C SER A 814 -19.46 5.05 -0.79
N VAL A 815 -19.56 5.86 -1.85
CA VAL A 815 -18.62 5.78 -2.98
C VAL A 815 -17.19 6.07 -2.52
N ALA A 816 -16.99 7.10 -1.70
CA ALA A 816 -15.69 7.48 -1.15
C ALA A 816 -15.07 6.35 -0.30
N LEU A 817 -15.87 5.73 0.56
CA LEU A 817 -15.46 4.62 1.41
C LEU A 817 -15.06 3.39 0.60
N HIS A 818 -15.91 2.95 -0.33
CA HIS A 818 -15.69 1.74 -1.12
C HIS A 818 -14.49 1.87 -2.07
N ARG A 819 -14.30 3.06 -2.65
CA ARG A 819 -13.21 3.33 -3.61
C ARG A 819 -11.94 3.89 -2.99
N ARG A 820 -11.94 4.21 -1.69
CA ARG A 820 -10.82 4.81 -0.95
C ARG A 820 -10.30 6.07 -1.62
N ASN A 821 -11.20 7.00 -1.87
CA ASN A 821 -10.91 8.29 -2.49
C ASN A 821 -11.78 9.39 -1.88
N VAL A 822 -11.54 10.64 -2.29
CA VAL A 822 -12.45 11.74 -2.00
C VAL A 822 -13.46 11.85 -3.14
N VAL A 823 -14.73 12.01 -2.80
CA VAL A 823 -15.81 12.21 -3.78
C VAL A 823 -16.40 13.60 -3.60
N ILE A 824 -16.54 14.34 -4.70
CA ILE A 824 -17.24 15.62 -4.79
C ILE A 824 -18.50 15.40 -5.64
N LEU A 825 -19.68 15.54 -5.02
CA LEU A 825 -20.96 15.62 -5.73
C LEU A 825 -21.35 17.08 -5.87
N THR A 826 -21.35 17.57 -7.10
CA THR A 826 -21.66 18.97 -7.39
C THR A 826 -23.16 19.23 -7.50
N GLY A 827 -23.62 20.39 -7.04
CA GLY A 827 -25.02 20.83 -7.15
C GLY A 827 -25.23 22.24 -6.61
N ALA A 828 -26.48 22.57 -6.24
CA ALA A 828 -26.75 23.83 -5.52
C ALA A 828 -26.13 23.85 -4.11
N ILE A 829 -25.95 22.66 -3.52
CA ILE A 829 -25.13 22.41 -2.35
C ILE A 829 -24.19 21.29 -2.74
N ASP A 830 -22.89 21.55 -2.72
CA ASP A 830 -21.87 20.56 -3.03
C ASP A 830 -21.65 19.67 -1.81
N LEU A 831 -21.54 18.36 -2.02
CA LEU A 831 -21.26 17.37 -0.98
C LEU A 831 -19.90 16.74 -1.21
N ILE A 832 -19.06 16.71 -0.19
CA ILE A 832 -17.70 16.18 -0.27
C ILE A 832 -17.48 15.15 0.85
N SER A 833 -16.96 13.96 0.53
CA SER A 833 -16.60 12.96 1.54
C SER A 833 -15.33 12.20 1.21
N ASP A 834 -14.63 11.76 2.25
CA ASP A 834 -13.50 10.79 2.20
C ASP A 834 -13.91 9.39 2.70
N GLY A 835 -15.22 9.15 2.87
CA GLY A 835 -15.79 7.92 3.42
C GLY A 835 -15.98 7.95 4.95
N THR A 836 -15.27 8.84 5.64
CA THR A 836 -15.37 9.03 7.09
C THR A 836 -16.03 10.35 7.46
N ARG A 837 -15.54 11.45 6.89
CA ARG A 837 -16.07 12.81 7.03
C ARG A 837 -16.94 13.12 5.83
N THR A 838 -18.05 13.81 6.05
CA THR A 838 -18.92 14.33 5.00
C THR A 838 -19.22 15.79 5.27
N LEU A 839 -18.99 16.65 4.27
CA LEU A 839 -19.12 18.10 4.36
C LEU A 839 -20.04 18.60 3.25
N ALA A 840 -20.88 19.57 3.58
CA ALA A 840 -21.71 20.32 2.66
C ALA A 840 -21.17 21.73 2.48
N ILE A 841 -21.10 22.20 1.24
CA ILE A 841 -20.67 23.54 0.87
C ILE A 841 -21.82 24.21 0.14
N SER A 842 -22.28 25.35 0.66
CA SER A 842 -23.40 26.11 0.08
C SER A 842 -22.94 27.34 -0.71
N ASN A 843 -21.63 27.56 -0.83
CA ASN A 843 -21.12 28.64 -1.63
C ASN A 843 -21.34 28.41 -3.13
N GLY A 844 -21.74 29.45 -3.87
CA GLY A 844 -21.92 29.37 -5.33
C GLY A 844 -23.00 30.30 -5.88
N HIS A 845 -23.17 30.29 -7.20
CA HIS A 845 -24.17 31.11 -7.88
C HIS A 845 -24.76 30.39 -9.11
N PRO A 846 -26.06 30.56 -9.45
CA PRO A 846 -26.69 29.94 -10.62
C PRO A 846 -25.97 30.16 -11.96
N TYR A 847 -25.28 31.29 -12.12
CA TYR A 847 -24.46 31.56 -13.32
C TYR A 847 -23.38 30.53 -13.59
N LEU A 848 -22.92 29.79 -12.58
CA LEU A 848 -22.03 28.66 -12.80
C LEU A 848 -22.68 27.60 -13.71
N GLY A 849 -23.99 27.38 -13.61
CA GLY A 849 -24.73 26.46 -14.48
C GLY A 849 -25.04 27.01 -15.88
N GLU A 850 -24.90 28.31 -16.10
CA GLU A 850 -25.18 28.98 -17.37
C GLU A 850 -23.92 29.19 -18.24
N VAL A 851 -22.74 28.84 -17.72
CA VAL A 851 -21.46 28.91 -18.43
C VAL A 851 -20.93 27.50 -18.68
N THR A 852 -20.72 27.17 -19.95
CA THR A 852 -20.14 25.87 -20.34
C THR A 852 -18.76 25.65 -19.73
N GLY A 853 -18.57 24.49 -19.11
CA GLY A 853 -17.26 24.04 -18.65
C GLY A 853 -16.88 24.45 -17.22
N THR A 854 -17.68 25.25 -16.53
CA THR A 854 -17.47 25.61 -15.10
C THR A 854 -17.33 24.37 -14.20
N GLY A 855 -18.22 23.39 -14.36
CA GLY A 855 -18.16 22.15 -13.60
C GLY A 855 -16.87 21.37 -13.86
N CYS A 856 -16.31 21.46 -15.06
CA CYS A 856 -15.04 20.82 -15.42
C CYS A 856 -13.84 21.58 -14.85
N THR A 857 -13.86 22.91 -14.84
CA THR A 857 -12.77 23.75 -14.30
C THR A 857 -12.70 23.74 -12.78
N LEU A 858 -13.76 23.33 -12.08
CA LEU A 858 -13.65 22.96 -10.66
C LEU A 858 -12.65 21.80 -10.47
N GLY A 859 -12.60 20.83 -11.39
CA GLY A 859 -11.59 19.77 -11.39
C GLY A 859 -10.16 20.31 -11.49
N THR A 860 -9.95 21.35 -12.30
CA THR A 860 -8.66 22.07 -12.41
C THR A 860 -8.29 22.79 -11.11
N THR A 861 -9.26 23.43 -10.46
CA THR A 861 -9.03 24.10 -9.17
C THR A 861 -8.65 23.08 -8.10
N VAL A 862 -9.42 22.00 -7.99
CA VAL A 862 -9.19 20.93 -7.02
C VAL A 862 -7.87 20.19 -7.27
N SER A 863 -7.47 20.00 -8.53
CA SER A 863 -6.18 19.38 -8.87
C SER A 863 -5.00 20.23 -8.41
N ALA A 864 -5.08 21.55 -8.54
CA ALA A 864 -4.08 22.47 -7.98
C ALA A 864 -3.99 22.34 -6.45
N MET A 865 -5.13 22.34 -5.76
CA MET A 865 -5.19 22.23 -4.30
C MET A 865 -4.55 20.93 -3.80
N VAL A 866 -4.91 19.78 -4.39
CA VAL A 866 -4.41 18.48 -3.94
C VAL A 866 -2.93 18.24 -4.33
N ALA A 867 -2.46 18.83 -5.43
CA ALA A 867 -1.04 18.82 -5.79
C ALA A 867 -0.20 19.58 -4.75
N ALA A 868 -0.67 20.74 -4.30
CA ALA A 868 0.02 21.53 -3.29
C ALA A 868 -0.14 20.97 -1.87
N TYR A 869 -1.28 20.37 -1.57
CA TYR A 869 -1.67 19.92 -0.23
C TYR A 869 -2.15 18.46 -0.23
N GLY A 870 -1.27 17.52 -0.59
CA GLY A 870 -1.61 16.09 -0.68
C GLY A 870 -1.84 15.38 0.66
N ALA A 871 -1.52 16.02 1.79
CA ALA A 871 -1.62 15.41 3.12
C ALA A 871 -3.08 15.18 3.59
N ASP A 872 -4.01 16.04 3.18
CA ASP A 872 -5.46 15.88 3.41
C ASP A 872 -6.23 16.21 2.12
N PRO A 873 -6.45 15.22 1.23
CA PRO A 873 -7.17 15.44 -0.01
C PRO A 873 -8.61 15.94 0.18
N LEU A 874 -9.26 15.65 1.32
CA LEU A 874 -10.60 16.16 1.61
C LEU A 874 -10.54 17.67 1.81
N LEU A 875 -9.60 18.14 2.65
CA LEU A 875 -9.41 19.56 2.90
C LEU A 875 -9.01 20.30 1.61
N ALA A 876 -8.18 19.67 0.76
CA ALA A 876 -7.84 20.21 -0.55
C ALA A 876 -9.07 20.37 -1.46
N ALA A 877 -9.94 19.35 -1.51
CA ALA A 877 -11.20 19.41 -2.24
C ALA A 877 -12.13 20.52 -1.71
N VAL A 878 -12.29 20.60 -0.39
CA VAL A 878 -13.12 21.63 0.27
C VAL A 878 -12.60 23.04 -0.03
N ALA A 879 -11.29 23.26 0.10
CA ALA A 879 -10.68 24.56 -0.17
C ALA A 879 -10.89 24.99 -1.63
N GLY A 880 -10.72 24.06 -2.57
CA GLY A 880 -10.98 24.31 -3.99
C GLY A 880 -12.43 24.67 -4.25
N THR A 881 -13.37 23.90 -3.72
CA THR A 881 -14.81 24.13 -3.91
C THR A 881 -15.30 25.42 -3.24
N VAL A 882 -14.84 25.74 -2.02
CA VAL A 882 -15.18 27.00 -1.34
C VAL A 882 -14.64 28.20 -2.10
N MET A 883 -13.36 28.18 -2.50
CA MET A 883 -12.77 29.27 -3.28
C MET A 883 -13.53 29.50 -4.58
N PHE A 884 -13.90 28.41 -5.27
CA PHE A 884 -14.65 28.46 -6.53
C PHE A 884 -16.07 29.00 -6.35
N GLY A 885 -16.82 28.47 -5.38
CA GLY A 885 -18.18 28.93 -5.09
C GLY A 885 -18.23 30.37 -4.61
N LEU A 886 -17.30 30.77 -3.73
CA LEU A 886 -17.23 32.12 -3.20
C LEU A 886 -16.85 33.14 -4.29
N ALA A 887 -15.90 32.82 -5.15
CA ALA A 887 -15.56 33.67 -6.29
C ALA A 887 -16.78 33.90 -7.20
N ALA A 888 -17.63 32.88 -7.40
CA ALA A 888 -18.85 33.03 -8.18
C ALA A 888 -19.89 33.95 -7.50
N GLU A 889 -20.06 33.85 -6.17
CA GLU A 889 -20.94 34.75 -5.41
C GLU A 889 -20.47 36.21 -5.42
N LEU A 890 -19.15 36.42 -5.32
CA LEU A 890 -18.57 37.77 -5.35
C LEU A 890 -18.71 38.36 -6.76
N ALA A 891 -18.38 37.56 -7.78
CA ALA A 891 -18.48 38.00 -9.17
C ALA A 891 -19.91 38.38 -9.54
N SER A 892 -20.92 37.62 -9.10
CA SER A 892 -22.33 37.95 -9.42
C SER A 892 -22.83 39.25 -8.78
N LYS A 893 -22.17 39.74 -7.73
CA LYS A 893 -22.50 41.00 -7.05
C LYS A 893 -21.79 42.21 -7.65
N ARG A 894 -20.84 42.01 -8.58
CA ARG A 894 -20.11 43.11 -9.23
C ARG A 894 -21.06 43.89 -10.17
N PRO A 895 -21.06 45.23 -10.15
CA PRO A 895 -22.01 46.05 -10.91
C PRO A 895 -21.89 45.90 -12.44
N GLU A 896 -20.73 45.49 -12.94
CA GLU A 896 -20.47 45.21 -14.35
C GLU A 896 -21.03 43.86 -14.84
N VAL A 897 -21.40 42.95 -13.94
CA VAL A 897 -21.95 41.64 -14.32
C VAL A 897 -23.43 41.75 -14.62
N ARG A 898 -23.79 41.54 -15.89
CA ARG A 898 -25.15 41.63 -16.43
C ARG A 898 -25.73 40.29 -16.89
N GLY A 899 -24.94 39.22 -16.78
CA GLY A 899 -25.26 37.87 -17.24
C GLY A 899 -24.02 37.00 -17.45
N PRO A 900 -24.19 35.77 -17.97
CA PRO A 900 -23.11 34.76 -18.09
C PRO A 900 -21.88 35.23 -18.86
N GLY A 901 -22.06 36.02 -19.92
CA GLY A 901 -20.95 36.52 -20.75
C GLY A 901 -20.02 37.47 -19.99
N THR A 902 -20.58 38.40 -19.21
CA THR A 902 -19.83 39.34 -18.35
C THR A 902 -19.38 38.70 -17.04
N PHE A 903 -20.01 37.59 -16.64
CA PHE A 903 -19.69 36.87 -15.41
C PHE A 903 -18.34 36.16 -15.48
N VAL A 904 -17.97 35.56 -16.62
CA VAL A 904 -16.72 34.78 -16.72
C VAL A 904 -15.45 35.59 -16.40
N PRO A 905 -15.24 36.79 -16.95
CA PRO A 905 -14.09 37.62 -16.57
C PRO A 905 -14.11 38.01 -15.09
N ALA A 906 -15.27 38.45 -14.58
CA ALA A 906 -15.44 38.79 -13.17
C ALA A 906 -15.14 37.61 -12.24
N PHE A 907 -15.57 36.41 -12.61
CA PHE A 907 -15.30 35.18 -11.87
C PHE A 907 -13.81 34.85 -11.79
N LEU A 908 -13.08 34.98 -12.91
CA LEU A 908 -11.63 34.79 -12.94
C LEU A 908 -10.90 35.82 -12.07
N ASP A 909 -11.33 37.08 -12.10
CA ASP A 909 -10.79 38.14 -11.24
C ASP A 909 -10.99 37.83 -9.76
N GLU A 910 -12.18 37.34 -9.36
CA GLU A 910 -12.45 37.01 -7.95
C GLU A 910 -11.65 35.79 -7.47
N LEU A 911 -11.44 34.78 -8.33
CA LEU A 911 -10.50 33.69 -8.02
C LEU A 911 -9.10 34.23 -7.76
N TYR A 912 -8.61 35.13 -8.62
CA TYR A 912 -7.31 35.76 -8.47
C TYR A 912 -7.23 36.60 -7.19
N ALA A 913 -8.29 37.37 -6.88
CA ALA A 913 -8.38 38.22 -5.70
C ALA A 913 -8.31 37.41 -4.40
N ILE A 914 -9.13 36.36 -4.27
CA ILE A 914 -9.12 35.48 -3.09
C ILE A 914 -7.72 34.89 -2.86
N ARG A 915 -7.06 34.40 -3.93
CA ARG A 915 -5.68 33.90 -3.83
C ARG A 915 -4.73 34.98 -3.32
N LYS A 916 -4.75 36.18 -3.92
CA LYS A 916 -3.84 37.27 -3.56
C LYS A 916 -4.06 37.76 -2.13
N SER A 917 -5.30 37.94 -1.69
CA SER A 917 -5.63 38.30 -0.31
C SER A 917 -5.10 37.24 0.66
N THR A 918 -5.32 35.95 0.36
CA THR A 918 -4.85 34.83 1.20
C THR A 918 -3.32 34.78 1.33
N ALA A 919 -2.60 34.98 0.21
CA ALA A 919 -1.14 35.06 0.19
C ALA A 919 -0.63 36.25 1.03
N ASN A 920 -1.34 37.38 0.99
CA ASN A 920 -1.05 38.57 1.80
C ASN A 920 -1.58 38.48 3.25
N SER A 921 -2.09 37.32 3.67
CA SER A 921 -2.71 37.10 4.99
C SER A 921 -3.94 37.97 5.29
N ASP A 922 -4.60 38.50 4.27
CA ASP A 922 -5.93 39.09 4.36
C ASP A 922 -6.99 37.99 4.17
N LEU A 923 -7.66 37.64 5.27
CA LEU A 923 -8.63 36.55 5.35
C LEU A 923 -10.07 37.04 5.57
N MET A 924 -10.40 38.30 5.27
CA MET A 924 -11.77 38.82 5.47
C MET A 924 -12.83 37.97 4.74
N TRP A 925 -12.49 37.46 3.55
CA TRP A 925 -13.35 36.60 2.74
C TRP A 925 -13.74 35.29 3.46
N LEU A 926 -12.94 34.81 4.42
CA LEU A 926 -13.16 33.54 5.10
C LEU A 926 -14.45 33.54 5.93
N SER A 927 -14.90 34.72 6.39
CA SER A 927 -16.17 34.90 7.09
C SER A 927 -17.40 34.54 6.23
N MET A 928 -17.23 34.50 4.90
CA MET A 928 -18.27 34.15 3.93
C MET A 928 -18.23 32.65 3.54
N ALA A 929 -17.28 31.88 4.04
CA ALA A 929 -17.20 30.44 3.77
C ALA A 929 -18.36 29.70 4.44
N GLN A 930 -19.12 28.95 3.65
CA GLN A 930 -20.32 28.23 4.08
C GLN A 930 -20.08 26.71 4.01
N VAL A 931 -19.35 26.19 5.01
CA VAL A 931 -19.06 24.76 5.15
C VAL A 931 -19.75 24.20 6.38
N LYS A 932 -20.43 23.05 6.24
CA LYS A 932 -21.08 22.35 7.34
C LYS A 932 -20.78 20.85 7.31
N ALA A 933 -20.40 20.28 8.45
CA ALA A 933 -20.32 18.84 8.61
C ALA A 933 -21.73 18.22 8.61
N VAL A 934 -21.87 17.12 7.89
CA VAL A 934 -23.15 16.44 7.65
C VAL A 934 -23.17 15.13 8.41
N GLU A 935 -24.26 14.87 9.11
CA GLU A 935 -24.52 13.57 9.71
C GLU A 935 -24.98 12.58 8.62
N VAL A 936 -24.35 11.40 8.58
CA VAL A 936 -24.73 10.33 7.66
C VAL A 936 -24.89 9.05 8.49
N ASN A 937 -26.10 8.50 8.52
CA ASN A 937 -26.40 7.28 9.26
C ASN A 937 -25.59 6.10 8.70
N VAL A 938 -24.97 5.34 9.60
CA VAL A 938 -24.11 4.20 9.22
C VAL A 938 -24.95 3.03 8.71
N ASP A 939 -26.18 2.86 9.20
CA ASP A 939 -27.06 1.74 8.88
C ASP A 939 -27.64 1.78 7.45
N ASP A 940 -27.74 2.97 6.83
CA ASP A 940 -28.24 3.11 5.44
C ASP A 940 -27.24 2.57 4.40
N THR A 941 -26.00 2.27 4.80
CA THR A 941 -24.97 1.73 3.90
C THR A 941 -24.97 0.20 3.82
N ALA A 942 -25.75 -0.48 4.67
CA ALA A 942 -25.80 -1.94 4.76
C ALA A 942 -26.91 -2.60 3.94
N THR A 943 -27.72 -1.85 3.19
CA THR A 943 -28.81 -2.42 2.37
C THR A 943 -28.76 -1.93 0.91
N LYS A 944 -27.93 -2.58 0.09
CA LYS A 944 -28.30 -3.21 -1.20
C LYS A 944 -27.08 -3.67 -1.98
#